data_AF-A0A6G4WZG0-F1
#
_entry.id   AF-A0A6G4WZG0-F1
#
_cell.length_a   1.000
_cell.length_b   1.000
_cell.length_c   1.000
_cell.angle_alpha   90.00
_cell.angle_beta   90.00
_cell.angle_gamma   90.00
#
_symmetry.space_group_name_H-M   'P 1'
#
loop_
_entity.id
_entity.type
_entity.pdbx_description
1 polymer ?
#
loop_
_entity_poly.entity_id
_entity_poly.type
_entity_poly.pdbx_seq_one_letter_code
_entity_poly.pdbx_strand_id
1 'polypeptide(L)'
;MSTPRAAVRRHRALPPLRRLIAVLAVFALALTGLTALTSPAHAQGSLTATFSSSGSGSSWTGKFVVENNGDAAVDTWSLEFDLPDGVSVSGHTHGTAEVDGRHVTVTPAHYNARIPAGRDTEPYSYTFQGSGPMTEPTGCLINGEKCDGSPAIPPKAPAGVEVADTTARTVTLEWDEAAQGDFPVASYEVLDGDTVVAAGAEREATVRELQPATEYTFTVRAKDTRGNTGEPSAPVTATTVDPATDTEPPTAPGSLRAGEVTSSTVELSWDPARDNQRVAAYDVYQGAERVDTVRADTLTTTLTGLAPATEYTFTVKARDAADNASPASNALTVTTDDPVGQDGYAKVGYFVQWGIYGRQYFVKDLDTSGAAAKMDVVNYAFANIDPENLTCLNGVTKGTSGDPQDPNEGDGAGDAEADYGRAFTAAQSVDGVADDGWGKLRGNFNQLKKLKAKHPHLKVVVSLGGWTYSKYFSDAAKTDASRKKFVKSCIDMYIKGNLPEYNGAGGDGVAAGIFDGIDLDWEWPGSPDGHPGNHWSPEDKANNTALIAEFRKQLDALGGGHKLLTAFTPADPGKIDAGWDIKKIFRDLDFANVQGYDFHGSGSDNSWEPDRTGHQANLYVDEQTPYENDFSIDGAVQHYLDAGVSPRKLTIGFPFYGRGWQQVADGGADGEWQSANGAAPGQFPSEAGTRGYDNLTASLPNMTVHHDTQSVSTYGYTGDGGQWWSFDDPWSIEQKTAYIRDKGLLGGMVWEMSGDTSNGLLFNTLVRGLP
;
A
#
# COMPACT_ATOMS: atom_id res chain seq x y z
N MET A 1 -50.29 17.53 -52.33
CA MET A 1 -50.08 18.90 -52.84
C MET A 1 -50.76 19.88 -51.90
N SER A 2 -50.26 21.11 -51.80
CA SER A 2 -50.95 22.31 -51.32
C SER A 2 -51.32 22.43 -49.82
N THR A 3 -50.73 23.45 -49.18
CA THR A 3 -51.29 24.33 -48.13
C THR A 3 -52.57 25.06 -48.67
N PRO A 4 -53.40 25.87 -47.95
CA PRO A 4 -53.07 26.93 -46.95
C PRO A 4 -54.18 27.10 -45.84
N ARG A 5 -54.58 28.23 -45.20
CA ARG A 5 -54.29 29.69 -45.30
C ARG A 5 -54.75 30.54 -44.08
N ALA A 6 -53.83 31.31 -43.47
CA ALA A 6 -54.09 32.56 -42.70
C ALA A 6 -54.99 32.44 -41.41
N ALA A 7 -55.22 33.46 -40.56
CA ALA A 7 -54.98 34.93 -40.61
C ALA A 7 -55.01 35.58 -39.18
N VAL A 8 -54.67 36.84 -38.84
CA VAL A 8 -53.84 37.95 -39.42
C VAL A 8 -53.82 39.18 -38.44
N ARG A 9 -52.83 40.10 -38.55
CA ARG A 9 -52.77 41.54 -38.09
C ARG A 9 -52.36 41.94 -36.63
N ARG A 10 -51.17 42.61 -36.55
CA ARG A 10 -50.89 44.03 -36.16
C ARG A 10 -50.39 44.46 -34.74
N HIS A 11 -49.32 45.29 -34.78
CA HIS A 11 -48.91 46.37 -33.84
C HIS A 11 -48.41 45.96 -32.42
N ARG A 12 -47.51 46.68 -31.71
CA ARG A 12 -46.50 47.74 -32.05
C ARG A 12 -45.46 47.86 -30.90
N ALA A 13 -44.18 48.07 -31.25
CA ALA A 13 -43.13 48.87 -30.56
C ALA A 13 -42.87 48.86 -29.03
N LEU A 14 -41.63 48.46 -28.65
CA LEU A 14 -40.65 49.19 -27.79
C LEU A 14 -40.94 49.38 -26.24
N PRO A 15 -39.94 49.72 -25.37
CA PRO A 15 -38.94 48.76 -24.86
C PRO A 15 -38.78 48.78 -23.29
N PRO A 16 -37.62 49.00 -22.58
CA PRO A 16 -37.33 48.29 -21.32
C PRO A 16 -37.24 49.15 -20.04
N LEU A 17 -36.96 48.55 -18.87
CA LEU A 17 -36.58 49.27 -17.63
C LEU A 17 -35.55 48.52 -16.74
N ARG A 18 -35.05 49.20 -15.70
CA ARG A 18 -33.83 48.89 -14.92
C ARG A 18 -34.03 48.99 -13.40
N ARG A 19 -33.36 48.11 -12.61
CA ARG A 19 -32.83 48.28 -11.21
C ARG A 19 -33.89 48.62 -10.11
N LEU A 20 -33.74 48.32 -8.80
CA LEU A 20 -32.71 48.74 -7.81
C LEU A 20 -32.94 48.06 -6.42
N ILE A 21 -31.95 48.18 -5.49
CA ILE A 21 -32.04 48.12 -3.98
C ILE A 21 -32.24 46.75 -3.26
N ALA A 22 -31.12 46.12 -2.89
CA ALA A 22 -30.54 45.96 -1.52
C ALA A 22 -31.35 45.62 -0.22
N VAL A 23 -30.73 44.72 0.59
CA VAL A 23 -30.47 44.76 2.06
C VAL A 23 -31.32 43.98 3.13
N LEU A 24 -30.60 43.19 3.95
CA LEU A 24 -30.83 42.62 5.32
C LEU A 24 -31.88 41.50 5.64
N ALA A 25 -31.34 40.29 5.89
CA ALA A 25 -31.30 39.55 7.18
C ALA A 25 -32.36 38.50 7.66
N VAL A 26 -31.84 37.62 8.54
CA VAL A 26 -32.49 36.72 9.54
C VAL A 26 -32.86 35.26 9.15
N PHE A 27 -31.95 34.34 9.53
CA PHE A 27 -32.10 32.99 10.12
C PHE A 27 -33.02 31.87 9.56
N ALA A 28 -32.47 30.64 9.69
CA ALA A 28 -33.10 29.35 9.97
C ALA A 28 -34.05 28.71 8.92
N LEU A 29 -33.53 27.74 8.14
CA LEU A 29 -33.86 26.30 8.28
C LEU A 29 -32.96 25.45 7.36
N ALA A 30 -32.24 24.46 7.91
CA ALA A 30 -31.47 23.47 7.13
C ALA A 30 -31.17 22.17 7.92
N LEU A 31 -32.08 21.75 8.80
CA LEU A 31 -32.03 20.41 9.40
C LEU A 31 -32.87 19.44 8.54
N THR A 32 -32.56 18.14 8.60
CA THR A 32 -33.01 17.03 7.71
C THR A 32 -32.29 16.96 6.37
N GLY A 33 -31.59 15.84 6.12
CA GLY A 33 -30.76 15.63 4.94
C GLY A 33 -29.80 14.45 5.06
N LEU A 34 -29.26 14.18 6.25
CA LEU A 34 -28.66 12.87 6.53
C LEU A 34 -29.78 11.83 6.60
N THR A 35 -29.94 11.07 5.52
CA THR A 35 -30.41 9.68 5.66
C THR A 35 -29.39 8.97 6.54
N ALA A 36 -29.79 8.59 7.75
CA ALA A 36 -29.03 7.61 8.50
C ALA A 36 -28.93 6.35 7.63
N LEU A 37 -27.73 6.06 7.14
CA LEU A 37 -27.37 4.69 6.77
C LEU A 37 -27.32 3.93 8.08
N THR A 38 -28.50 3.51 8.54
CA THR A 38 -28.58 2.42 9.50
C THR A 38 -27.85 1.25 8.85
N SER A 39 -26.69 0.88 9.40
CA SER A 39 -26.19 -0.47 9.27
C SER A 39 -27.39 -1.41 9.44
N PRO A 40 -27.54 -2.47 8.62
CA PRO A 40 -28.60 -3.43 8.87
C PRO A 40 -28.45 -3.86 10.33
N ALA A 41 -29.49 -3.64 11.14
CA ALA A 41 -29.44 -4.02 12.54
C ALA A 41 -29.22 -5.52 12.55
N HIS A 42 -28.02 -5.95 12.95
CA HIS A 42 -27.71 -7.37 13.06
C HIS A 42 -28.72 -7.95 14.02
N ALA A 43 -29.62 -8.79 13.49
CA ALA A 43 -30.63 -9.44 14.30
C ALA A 43 -29.88 -10.28 15.33
N GLN A 44 -30.11 -9.98 16.61
CA GLN A 44 -29.44 -10.56 17.77
C GLN A 44 -29.21 -12.06 17.55
N GLY A 45 -27.96 -12.50 17.70
CA GLY A 45 -27.39 -13.73 17.13
C GLY A 45 -28.39 -14.88 16.93
N SER A 46 -28.73 -15.17 15.68
CA SER A 46 -29.62 -16.31 15.37
C SER A 46 -28.94 -17.67 15.61
N LEU A 47 -27.61 -17.70 15.63
CA LEU A 47 -26.85 -18.89 15.97
C LEU A 47 -26.62 -19.01 17.48
N THR A 48 -26.80 -20.21 18.01
CA THR A 48 -26.27 -20.66 19.31
C THR A 48 -25.32 -21.84 19.09
N ALA A 49 -24.46 -22.14 20.06
CA ALA A 49 -23.59 -23.30 20.02
C ALA A 49 -23.53 -23.99 21.40
N THR A 50 -24.07 -25.22 21.48
CA THR A 50 -24.11 -25.99 22.73
C THR A 50 -22.89 -26.92 22.83
N PHE A 51 -22.11 -26.79 23.90
CA PHE A 51 -21.04 -27.74 24.21
C PHE A 51 -21.58 -29.04 24.82
N SER A 52 -20.92 -30.15 24.51
CA SER A 52 -21.08 -31.42 25.22
C SER A 52 -19.77 -32.20 25.18
N SER A 53 -19.58 -33.12 26.13
CA SER A 53 -18.38 -33.97 26.16
C SER A 53 -18.67 -35.38 26.67
N SER A 54 -17.84 -36.33 26.26
CA SER A 54 -17.97 -37.75 26.65
C SER A 54 -16.59 -38.42 26.76
N GLY A 55 -16.47 -39.41 27.65
CA GLY A 55 -15.19 -40.07 27.95
C GLY A 55 -14.98 -40.22 29.45
N SER A 56 -13.75 -40.50 29.87
CA SER A 56 -13.36 -40.57 31.28
C SER A 56 -11.84 -40.54 31.46
N GLY A 57 -11.35 -39.77 32.42
CA GLY A 57 -9.92 -39.65 32.72
C GLY A 57 -9.27 -38.50 31.95
N SER A 58 -8.00 -38.66 31.57
CA SER A 58 -7.19 -37.61 30.90
C SER A 58 -7.35 -37.56 29.39
N SER A 59 -8.39 -38.20 28.83
CA SER A 59 -8.72 -38.17 27.40
C SER A 59 -10.23 -38.31 27.21
N TRP A 60 -10.83 -37.42 26.41
CA TRP A 60 -12.27 -37.28 26.24
C TRP A 60 -12.58 -36.61 24.89
N THR A 61 -13.77 -36.85 24.34
CA THR A 61 -14.24 -36.19 23.12
C THR A 61 -15.14 -35.02 23.47
N GLY A 62 -14.80 -33.82 23.00
CA GLY A 62 -15.63 -32.62 23.06
C GLY A 62 -16.41 -32.41 21.77
N LYS A 63 -17.59 -31.81 21.85
CA LYS A 63 -18.50 -31.53 20.74
C LYS A 63 -19.17 -30.17 20.91
N PHE A 64 -19.25 -29.40 19.82
CA PHE A 64 -20.12 -28.22 19.74
C PHE A 64 -21.20 -28.44 18.70
N VAL A 65 -22.46 -28.33 19.12
CA VAL A 65 -23.64 -28.33 18.24
C VAL A 65 -24.05 -26.89 17.98
N VAL A 66 -23.76 -26.38 16.78
CA VAL A 66 -24.28 -25.09 16.31
C VAL A 66 -25.72 -25.27 15.85
N GLU A 67 -26.62 -24.40 16.30
CA GLU A 67 -28.06 -24.35 15.99
C GLU A 67 -28.45 -22.97 15.47
N ASN A 68 -29.25 -22.92 14.39
CA ASN A 68 -29.79 -21.69 13.81
C ASN A 68 -31.26 -21.51 14.19
N ASN A 69 -31.48 -20.66 15.18
CA ASN A 69 -32.77 -20.24 15.73
C ASN A 69 -33.50 -19.22 14.84
N GLY A 70 -32.87 -18.76 13.75
CA GLY A 70 -33.41 -17.76 12.83
C GLY A 70 -34.45 -18.31 11.84
N ASP A 71 -35.13 -17.38 11.16
CA ASP A 71 -36.09 -17.65 10.08
C ASP A 71 -35.46 -17.75 8.68
N ALA A 72 -34.22 -17.29 8.53
CA ALA A 72 -33.37 -17.44 7.35
C ALA A 72 -32.31 -18.54 7.53
N ALA A 73 -31.81 -19.08 6.41
CA ALA A 73 -30.64 -19.97 6.41
C ALA A 73 -29.36 -19.15 6.57
N VAL A 74 -28.39 -19.67 7.33
CA VAL A 74 -27.04 -19.13 7.45
C VAL A 74 -26.11 -19.97 6.58
N ASP A 75 -25.35 -19.34 5.68
CA ASP A 75 -24.56 -20.05 4.67
C ASP A 75 -23.14 -20.47 5.15
N THR A 76 -22.60 -19.85 6.20
CA THR A 76 -21.37 -20.26 6.90
C THR A 76 -21.34 -19.78 8.35
N TRP A 77 -20.50 -20.36 9.20
CA TRP A 77 -20.28 -19.95 10.59
C TRP A 77 -18.81 -20.02 11.00
N SER A 78 -18.43 -19.35 12.10
CA SER A 78 -17.14 -19.49 12.79
C SER A 78 -17.37 -19.69 14.29
N LEU A 79 -16.59 -20.56 14.93
CA LEU A 79 -16.70 -20.87 16.35
C LEU A 79 -15.35 -20.64 17.03
N GLU A 80 -15.32 -19.85 18.09
CA GLU A 80 -14.12 -19.51 18.87
C GLU A 80 -14.35 -19.92 20.34
N PHE A 81 -13.35 -20.48 21.03
CA PHE A 81 -13.43 -20.79 22.47
C PHE A 81 -12.06 -20.95 23.14
N ASP A 82 -12.01 -20.78 24.47
CA ASP A 82 -10.82 -20.96 25.29
C ASP A 82 -10.82 -22.31 26.03
N LEU A 83 -9.70 -23.01 25.95
CA LEU A 83 -9.44 -24.24 26.70
C LEU A 83 -9.18 -23.94 28.20
N PRO A 84 -9.68 -24.77 29.13
CA PRO A 84 -9.30 -24.70 30.53
C PRO A 84 -7.79 -24.98 30.75
N ASP A 85 -7.22 -24.48 31.84
CA ASP A 85 -5.80 -24.69 32.15
C ASP A 85 -5.45 -26.18 32.25
N GLY A 86 -4.39 -26.59 31.53
CA GLY A 86 -3.96 -27.99 31.45
C GLY A 86 -4.77 -28.86 30.49
N VAL A 87 -5.66 -28.29 29.68
CA VAL A 87 -6.33 -28.97 28.56
C VAL A 87 -5.61 -28.66 27.24
N SER A 88 -5.43 -29.68 26.41
CA SER A 88 -4.93 -29.57 25.02
C SER A 88 -5.85 -30.34 24.07
N VAL A 89 -6.08 -29.84 22.86
CA VAL A 89 -6.96 -30.48 21.87
C VAL A 89 -6.21 -31.03 20.66
N SER A 90 -6.82 -32.01 20.00
CA SER A 90 -6.33 -32.67 18.79
C SER A 90 -7.49 -33.40 18.10
N GLY A 91 -7.23 -34.11 16.99
CA GLY A 91 -8.19 -35.09 16.44
C GLY A 91 -9.53 -34.49 16.03
N HIS A 92 -9.49 -33.29 15.45
CA HIS A 92 -10.65 -32.51 15.02
C HIS A 92 -11.42 -33.22 13.89
N THR A 93 -12.75 -33.22 13.95
CA THR A 93 -13.61 -33.71 12.86
C THR A 93 -14.83 -32.81 12.67
N HIS A 94 -15.35 -32.81 11.44
CA HIS A 94 -16.43 -31.91 10.97
C HIS A 94 -16.09 -30.41 11.07
N GLY A 95 -14.81 -30.09 11.11
CA GLY A 95 -14.23 -28.75 11.03
C GLY A 95 -12.72 -28.83 11.19
N THR A 96 -12.01 -27.80 10.76
CA THR A 96 -10.59 -27.58 11.09
C THR A 96 -10.50 -26.61 12.25
N ALA A 97 -9.40 -26.64 13.01
CA ALA A 97 -9.18 -25.72 14.11
C ALA A 97 -7.73 -25.23 14.15
N GLU A 98 -7.57 -23.93 14.36
CA GLU A 98 -6.32 -23.27 14.72
C GLU A 98 -6.29 -23.11 16.25
N VAL A 99 -5.11 -23.22 16.87
CA VAL A 99 -4.95 -23.20 18.33
C VAL A 99 -3.78 -22.30 18.72
N ASP A 100 -4.07 -21.15 19.30
CA ASP A 100 -3.06 -20.23 19.86
C ASP A 100 -3.07 -20.28 21.39
N GLY A 101 -2.06 -20.93 21.97
CA GLY A 101 -1.91 -21.11 23.41
C GLY A 101 -3.04 -21.93 24.05
N ARG A 102 -4.12 -21.24 24.46
CA ARG A 102 -5.38 -21.84 24.94
C ARG A 102 -6.60 -21.48 24.09
N HIS A 103 -6.50 -20.51 23.18
CA HIS A 103 -7.60 -20.12 22.31
C HIS A 103 -7.73 -21.08 21.12
N VAL A 104 -8.94 -21.36 20.68
CA VAL A 104 -9.25 -22.28 19.58
C VAL A 104 -10.25 -21.63 18.63
N THR A 105 -9.82 -21.43 17.37
CA THR A 105 -10.65 -20.90 16.30
C THR A 105 -11.02 -22.02 15.33
N VAL A 106 -12.30 -22.21 15.05
CA VAL A 106 -12.83 -23.35 14.28
C VAL A 106 -13.48 -22.89 12.98
N THR A 107 -13.03 -23.49 11.87
CA THR A 107 -13.65 -23.36 10.55
C THR A 107 -14.54 -24.58 10.27
N PRO A 108 -15.79 -24.41 9.82
CA PRO A 108 -16.66 -25.53 9.48
C PRO A 108 -16.17 -26.28 8.24
N ALA A 109 -16.58 -27.54 8.13
CA ALA A 109 -16.44 -28.27 6.88
C ALA A 109 -17.48 -27.78 5.85
N HIS A 110 -17.15 -27.87 4.55
CA HIS A 110 -18.04 -27.42 3.47
C HIS A 110 -19.47 -28.01 3.51
N TYR A 111 -19.66 -29.17 4.16
CA TYR A 111 -20.95 -29.86 4.28
C TYR A 111 -21.76 -29.49 5.55
N ASN A 112 -21.18 -28.80 6.53
CA ASN A 112 -21.89 -28.33 7.74
C ASN A 112 -21.83 -26.81 7.97
N ALA A 113 -21.11 -26.06 7.13
CA ALA A 113 -21.11 -24.60 7.13
C ALA A 113 -22.51 -24.00 6.94
N ARG A 114 -23.32 -24.57 6.04
CA ARG A 114 -24.67 -24.08 5.75
C ARG A 114 -25.74 -24.68 6.67
N ILE A 115 -26.31 -23.86 7.55
CA ILE A 115 -27.37 -24.25 8.50
C ILE A 115 -28.72 -23.62 8.10
N PRO A 116 -29.72 -24.40 7.65
CA PRO A 116 -31.06 -23.88 7.36
C PRO A 116 -31.75 -23.26 8.60
N ALA A 117 -32.78 -22.44 8.38
CA ALA A 117 -33.63 -21.91 9.43
C ALA A 117 -34.25 -23.02 10.32
N GLY A 118 -34.19 -22.85 11.63
CA GLY A 118 -34.71 -23.81 12.61
C GLY A 118 -34.04 -25.19 12.56
N ARG A 119 -32.74 -25.24 12.28
CA ARG A 119 -31.93 -26.47 12.16
C ARG A 119 -30.57 -26.32 12.83
N ASP A 120 -29.93 -27.46 13.08
CA ASP A 120 -28.62 -27.59 13.68
C ASP A 120 -27.60 -28.22 12.72
N THR A 121 -26.41 -28.48 13.24
CA THR A 121 -25.29 -29.16 12.56
C THR A 121 -25.31 -30.69 12.71
N GLU A 122 -26.30 -31.30 13.40
CA GLU A 122 -26.33 -32.76 13.61
C GLU A 122 -26.65 -33.53 12.31
N PRO A 123 -26.06 -34.73 12.06
CA PRO A 123 -25.14 -35.48 12.92
C PRO A 123 -23.68 -35.04 12.82
N TYR A 124 -23.38 -34.01 12.03
CA TYR A 124 -22.04 -33.59 11.61
C TYR A 124 -21.54 -32.35 12.37
N SER A 125 -21.85 -32.21 13.65
CA SER A 125 -21.35 -31.09 14.46
C SER A 125 -19.86 -31.26 14.75
N TYR A 126 -19.16 -30.13 14.94
CA TYR A 126 -17.71 -30.14 15.19
C TYR A 126 -17.35 -30.89 16.48
N THR A 127 -16.35 -31.76 16.41
CA THR A 127 -15.81 -32.48 17.57
C THR A 127 -14.28 -32.49 17.60
N PHE A 128 -13.70 -32.67 18.78
CA PHE A 128 -12.26 -32.78 19.01
C PHE A 128 -11.95 -33.79 20.13
N GLN A 129 -10.72 -34.29 20.17
CA GLN A 129 -10.17 -35.08 21.27
C GLN A 129 -9.42 -34.16 22.24
N GLY A 130 -10.00 -33.94 23.41
CA GLY A 130 -9.37 -33.25 24.53
C GLY A 130 -8.48 -34.21 25.32
N SER A 131 -7.33 -33.72 25.76
CA SER A 131 -6.44 -34.36 26.72
C SER A 131 -6.23 -33.40 27.90
N GLY A 132 -6.17 -33.95 29.12
CA GLY A 132 -6.21 -33.16 30.36
C GLY A 132 -7.55 -33.27 31.10
N PRO A 133 -7.86 -32.36 32.03
CA PRO A 133 -9.14 -32.35 32.75
C PRO A 133 -10.35 -32.30 31.82
N MET A 134 -11.41 -33.06 32.14
CA MET A 134 -12.69 -32.97 31.44
C MET A 134 -13.47 -31.78 32.01
N THR A 135 -13.47 -30.66 31.29
CA THR A 135 -14.05 -29.38 31.72
C THR A 135 -14.52 -28.61 30.50
N GLU A 136 -15.61 -27.87 30.65
CA GLU A 136 -16.25 -27.08 29.59
C GLU A 136 -15.36 -25.89 29.17
N PRO A 137 -15.16 -25.65 27.86
CA PRO A 137 -14.47 -24.45 27.37
C PRO A 137 -15.15 -23.15 27.79
N THR A 138 -14.34 -22.12 28.02
CA THR A 138 -14.81 -20.75 28.33
C THR A 138 -14.76 -19.87 27.08
N GLY A 139 -15.24 -18.63 27.16
CA GLY A 139 -15.07 -17.65 26.07
C GLY A 139 -15.73 -18.03 24.73
N CYS A 140 -16.74 -18.89 24.75
CA CYS A 140 -17.34 -19.43 23.53
C CYS A 140 -18.09 -18.34 22.74
N LEU A 141 -17.66 -18.11 21.50
CA LEU A 141 -18.31 -17.24 20.53
C LEU A 141 -18.71 -18.00 19.24
N ILE A 142 -19.85 -17.64 18.66
CA ILE A 142 -20.39 -18.14 17.39
C ILE A 142 -20.66 -16.94 16.49
N ASN A 143 -19.95 -16.84 15.37
CA ASN A 143 -19.89 -15.65 14.50
C ASN A 143 -19.54 -14.34 15.25
N GLY A 144 -18.82 -14.43 16.37
CA GLY A 144 -18.48 -13.31 17.26
C GLY A 144 -19.53 -12.96 18.33
N GLU A 145 -20.74 -13.53 18.26
CA GLU A 145 -21.78 -13.44 19.29
C GLU A 145 -21.59 -14.54 20.36
N LYS A 146 -22.22 -14.44 21.53
CA LYS A 146 -22.11 -15.50 22.56
C LYS A 146 -22.78 -16.80 22.14
N CYS A 147 -22.10 -17.94 22.38
CA CYS A 147 -22.63 -19.26 22.09
C CYS A 147 -23.97 -19.59 22.80
N ASP A 148 -24.27 -18.97 23.95
CA ASP A 148 -25.54 -19.17 24.68
C ASP A 148 -26.70 -18.28 24.18
N GLY A 149 -26.46 -17.41 23.19
CA GLY A 149 -27.45 -16.46 22.66
C GLY A 149 -27.78 -15.29 23.61
N SER A 150 -27.09 -15.18 24.75
CA SER A 150 -27.24 -14.02 25.63
C SER A 150 -26.60 -12.77 25.01
N PRO A 151 -27.16 -11.56 25.24
CA PRO A 151 -26.53 -10.33 24.76
C PRO A 151 -25.10 -10.17 25.29
N ALA A 152 -24.23 -9.61 24.44
CA ALA A 152 -22.96 -9.07 24.91
C ALA A 152 -23.22 -8.01 26.00
N ILE A 153 -22.47 -8.12 27.10
CA ILE A 153 -22.37 -7.11 28.14
C ILE A 153 -21.42 -6.04 27.59
N PRO A 154 -21.89 -4.82 27.30
CA PRO A 154 -21.02 -3.77 26.80
C PRO A 154 -20.05 -3.28 27.91
N PRO A 155 -19.01 -2.53 27.52
CA PRO A 155 -18.17 -1.78 28.45
C PRO A 155 -18.97 -0.98 29.48
N LYS A 156 -18.36 -0.70 30.63
CA LYS A 156 -18.94 0.22 31.61
C LYS A 156 -18.73 1.67 31.18
N ALA A 157 -19.53 2.55 31.77
CA ALA A 157 -19.30 3.98 31.67
C ALA A 157 -17.88 4.31 32.17
N PRO A 158 -17.12 5.17 31.46
CA PRO A 158 -15.86 5.71 31.94
C PRO A 158 -16.02 6.37 33.32
N ALA A 159 -15.05 6.13 34.19
CA ALA A 159 -14.91 6.82 35.46
C ALA A 159 -13.97 8.04 35.31
N GLY A 160 -13.80 8.83 36.38
CA GLY A 160 -12.80 9.91 36.39
C GLY A 160 -12.98 11.03 35.36
N VAL A 161 -14.13 11.12 34.68
CA VAL A 161 -14.37 12.11 33.60
C VAL A 161 -14.28 13.53 34.17
N GLU A 162 -13.24 14.26 33.80
CA GLU A 162 -12.99 15.63 34.23
C GLU A 162 -12.55 16.57 33.10
N VAL A 163 -12.57 17.88 33.38
CA VAL A 163 -12.21 18.92 32.40
C VAL A 163 -10.74 19.28 32.58
N ALA A 164 -9.92 18.87 31.62
CA ALA A 164 -8.47 19.10 31.64
C ALA A 164 -8.09 20.52 31.19
N ASP A 165 -8.74 21.05 30.16
CA ASP A 165 -8.49 22.41 29.65
C ASP A 165 -9.75 23.03 29.03
N THR A 166 -9.87 24.36 29.13
CA THR A 166 -10.90 25.13 28.41
C THR A 166 -10.31 26.38 27.75
N THR A 167 -10.71 26.61 26.49
CA THR A 167 -10.47 27.86 25.77
C THR A 167 -11.80 28.52 25.40
N ALA A 168 -11.75 29.64 24.68
CA ALA A 168 -12.93 30.28 24.10
C ALA A 168 -13.62 29.43 23.01
N ARG A 169 -12.94 28.40 22.48
CA ARG A 169 -13.42 27.58 21.34
C ARG A 169 -13.32 26.07 21.54
N THR A 170 -12.73 25.61 22.64
CA THR A 170 -12.50 24.18 22.93
C THR A 170 -12.74 23.85 24.39
N VAL A 171 -13.12 22.59 24.63
CA VAL A 171 -13.09 21.95 25.95
C VAL A 171 -12.40 20.60 25.77
N THR A 172 -11.38 20.33 26.58
CA THR A 172 -10.68 19.03 26.59
C THR A 172 -11.09 18.26 27.85
N LEU A 173 -11.48 17.00 27.64
CA LEU A 173 -11.88 16.07 28.69
C LEU A 173 -10.89 14.92 28.76
N GLU A 174 -10.56 14.49 29.98
CA GLU A 174 -9.77 13.30 30.29
C GLU A 174 -10.60 12.34 31.18
N TRP A 175 -10.30 11.04 31.15
CA TRP A 175 -11.06 10.03 31.92
C TRP A 175 -10.26 8.76 32.27
N ASP A 176 -10.72 8.02 33.29
CA ASP A 176 -10.21 6.70 33.63
C ASP A 176 -10.57 5.67 32.55
N GLU A 177 -9.73 4.65 32.40
CA GLU A 177 -10.00 3.51 31.53
C GLU A 177 -11.31 2.80 31.91
N ALA A 178 -12.22 2.67 30.94
CA ALA A 178 -13.51 2.03 31.19
C ALA A 178 -13.34 0.53 31.44
N ALA A 179 -13.95 0.03 32.52
CA ALA A 179 -13.98 -1.41 32.78
C ALA A 179 -14.66 -2.15 31.61
N GLN A 180 -13.94 -3.09 31.01
CA GLN A 180 -14.38 -3.81 29.81
C GLN A 180 -15.68 -4.60 30.03
N GLY A 181 -16.34 -4.93 28.93
CA GLY A 181 -17.51 -5.81 28.88
C GLY A 181 -17.09 -7.28 28.82
N ASP A 182 -17.77 -8.06 27.99
CA ASP A 182 -17.22 -9.34 27.53
C ASP A 182 -16.04 -9.15 26.55
N PHE A 183 -15.97 -7.98 25.90
CA PHE A 183 -14.95 -7.64 24.90
C PHE A 183 -14.10 -6.42 25.34
N PRO A 184 -12.82 -6.33 24.93
CA PRO A 184 -11.95 -5.19 25.23
C PRO A 184 -12.47 -3.86 24.68
N VAL A 185 -12.20 -2.76 25.39
CA VAL A 185 -12.50 -1.40 24.91
C VAL A 185 -11.61 -1.07 23.72
N ALA A 186 -12.20 -0.55 22.65
CA ALA A 186 -11.52 -0.15 21.42
C ALA A 186 -11.54 1.37 21.20
N SER A 187 -12.59 2.06 21.67
CA SER A 187 -12.70 3.51 21.56
C SER A 187 -13.66 4.11 22.60
N TYR A 188 -13.66 5.44 22.65
CA TYR A 188 -14.56 6.27 23.43
C TYR A 188 -15.29 7.25 22.51
N GLU A 189 -16.51 7.62 22.89
CA GLU A 189 -17.34 8.63 22.24
C GLU A 189 -17.73 9.69 23.29
N VAL A 190 -17.41 10.95 23.05
CA VAL A 190 -17.83 12.11 23.85
C VAL A 190 -19.12 12.66 23.26
N LEU A 191 -20.13 12.91 24.10
CA LEU A 191 -21.46 13.36 23.69
C LEU A 191 -21.85 14.69 24.32
N ASP A 192 -22.43 15.59 23.52
CA ASP A 192 -23.24 16.73 23.96
C ASP A 192 -24.73 16.32 23.82
N GLY A 193 -25.39 16.08 24.95
CA GLY A 193 -26.65 15.32 24.99
C GLY A 193 -26.49 13.94 24.35
N ASP A 194 -27.31 13.65 23.32
CA ASP A 194 -27.23 12.41 22.53
C ASP A 194 -26.25 12.51 21.33
N THR A 195 -25.65 13.67 21.08
CA THR A 195 -24.84 13.92 19.86
C THR A 195 -23.37 13.64 20.12
N VAL A 196 -22.77 12.67 19.42
CA VAL A 196 -21.31 12.44 19.48
C VAL A 196 -20.57 13.64 18.87
N VAL A 197 -19.76 14.32 19.67
CA VAL A 197 -18.99 15.52 19.29
C VAL A 197 -17.48 15.27 19.17
N ALA A 198 -16.96 14.18 19.75
CA ALA A 198 -15.62 13.68 19.52
C ALA A 198 -15.57 12.16 19.74
N ALA A 199 -14.62 11.46 19.11
CA ALA A 199 -14.38 10.03 19.33
C ALA A 199 -12.92 9.66 19.04
N GLY A 200 -12.39 8.65 19.73
CA GLY A 200 -11.00 8.21 19.59
C GLY A 200 -10.67 6.97 20.43
N ALA A 201 -9.48 6.39 20.25
CA ALA A 201 -8.99 5.30 21.10
C ALA A 201 -8.39 5.80 22.43
N GLU A 202 -7.90 7.04 22.44
CA GLU A 202 -7.30 7.68 23.61
C GLU A 202 -8.31 7.93 24.74
N ARG A 203 -7.79 8.09 25.96
CA ARG A 203 -8.57 8.46 27.17
C ARG A 203 -8.69 9.97 27.36
N GLU A 204 -8.54 10.71 26.27
CA GLU A 204 -8.65 12.17 26.19
C GLU A 204 -9.34 12.55 24.87
N ALA A 205 -10.17 13.60 24.89
CA ALA A 205 -10.62 14.25 23.66
C ALA A 205 -10.89 15.75 23.83
N THR A 206 -10.46 16.54 22.84
CA THR A 206 -10.80 17.97 22.70
C THR A 206 -12.02 18.14 21.82
N VAL A 207 -13.14 18.60 22.40
CA VAL A 207 -14.30 19.12 21.66
C VAL A 207 -13.93 20.51 21.11
N ARG A 208 -14.30 20.80 19.86
CA ARG A 208 -13.86 21.99 19.11
C ARG A 208 -15.05 22.78 18.54
N GLU A 209 -14.75 23.97 18.01
CA GLU A 209 -15.71 24.89 17.36
C GLU A 209 -16.86 25.40 18.26
N LEU A 210 -16.66 25.31 19.58
CA LEU A 210 -17.61 25.76 20.59
C LEU A 210 -17.80 27.29 20.53
N GLN A 211 -18.88 27.79 21.13
CA GLN A 211 -19.07 29.23 21.32
C GLN A 211 -18.37 29.70 22.60
N PRO A 212 -17.82 30.93 22.65
CA PRO A 212 -17.16 31.44 23.84
C PRO A 212 -18.16 31.84 24.92
N ALA A 213 -17.68 32.01 26.16
CA ALA A 213 -18.51 32.38 27.32
C ALA A 213 -19.78 31.52 27.50
N THR A 214 -19.74 30.26 27.07
CA THR A 214 -20.91 29.36 26.96
C THR A 214 -20.69 28.11 27.78
N GLU A 215 -21.72 27.71 28.54
CA GLU A 215 -21.72 26.49 29.33
C GLU A 215 -22.18 25.29 28.49
N TYR A 216 -21.39 24.21 28.52
CA TYR A 216 -21.64 22.94 27.87
C TYR A 216 -21.66 21.81 28.92
N THR A 217 -22.40 20.74 28.65
CA THR A 217 -22.42 19.55 29.52
C THR A 217 -22.21 18.31 28.68
N PHE A 218 -21.12 17.61 28.95
CA PHE A 218 -20.68 16.45 28.20
C PHE A 218 -20.82 15.16 29.00
N THR A 219 -20.97 14.04 28.30
CA THR A 219 -20.75 12.69 28.84
C THR A 219 -19.76 11.94 27.94
N VAL A 220 -19.16 10.87 28.45
CA VAL A 220 -18.30 9.98 27.66
C VAL A 220 -18.82 8.56 27.79
N ARG A 221 -18.84 7.78 26.72
CA ARG A 221 -19.10 6.32 26.77
C ARG A 221 -17.99 5.55 26.08
N ALA A 222 -17.71 4.34 26.58
CA ALA A 222 -16.77 3.42 25.96
C ALA A 222 -17.46 2.52 24.92
N LYS A 223 -16.67 2.00 23.98
CA LYS A 223 -17.10 1.13 22.88
C LYS A 223 -16.10 0.01 22.68
N ASP A 224 -16.56 -1.22 22.54
CA ASP A 224 -15.68 -2.40 22.45
C ASP A 224 -15.21 -2.74 21.02
N THR A 225 -14.33 -3.73 20.91
CA THR A 225 -13.81 -4.29 19.64
C THR A 225 -14.85 -4.97 18.75
N ARG A 226 -16.12 -5.06 19.19
CA ARG A 226 -17.28 -5.51 18.40
C ARG A 226 -18.25 -4.37 18.08
N GLY A 227 -18.03 -3.17 18.64
CA GLY A 227 -18.82 -1.98 18.41
C GLY A 227 -19.94 -1.73 19.44
N ASN A 228 -20.07 -2.57 20.48
CA ASN A 228 -21.09 -2.37 21.51
C ASN A 228 -20.74 -1.15 22.36
N THR A 229 -21.69 -0.22 22.51
CA THR A 229 -21.53 0.99 23.31
C THR A 229 -21.99 0.78 24.74
N GLY A 230 -21.17 1.16 25.72
CA GLY A 230 -21.54 1.24 27.12
C GLY A 230 -22.50 2.39 27.43
N GLU A 231 -22.99 2.40 28.67
CA GLU A 231 -23.71 3.54 29.24
C GLU A 231 -22.82 4.80 29.26
N PRO A 232 -23.37 6.01 29.13
CA PRO A 232 -22.64 7.25 29.35
C PRO A 232 -22.16 7.41 30.80
N SER A 233 -21.08 8.17 30.97
CA SER A 233 -20.58 8.64 32.26
C SER A 233 -21.59 9.51 33.02
N ALA A 234 -21.27 9.82 34.27
CA ALA A 234 -21.84 11.00 34.90
C ALA A 234 -21.53 12.25 34.03
N PRO A 235 -22.46 13.21 33.91
CA PRO A 235 -22.23 14.42 33.12
C PRO A 235 -21.22 15.33 33.79
N VAL A 236 -20.33 15.90 32.98
CA VAL A 236 -19.37 16.94 33.38
C VAL A 236 -19.71 18.25 32.69
N THR A 237 -19.68 19.36 33.43
CA THR A 237 -20.05 20.69 32.92
C THR A 237 -18.80 21.57 32.79
N ALA A 238 -18.66 22.26 31.67
CA ALA A 238 -17.55 23.14 31.35
C ALA A 238 -18.05 24.46 30.77
N THR A 239 -17.46 25.59 31.17
CA THR A 239 -17.69 26.89 30.52
C THR A 239 -16.48 27.24 29.65
N THR A 240 -16.71 27.58 28.39
CA THR A 240 -15.67 28.15 27.52
C THR A 240 -15.26 29.53 28.00
N VAL A 241 -14.00 29.90 27.76
CA VAL A 241 -13.45 31.20 28.15
C VAL A 241 -14.21 32.33 27.44
N ASP A 242 -14.38 33.45 28.12
CA ASP A 242 -14.91 34.69 27.54
C ASP A 242 -13.74 35.53 26.96
N PRO A 243 -13.69 35.83 25.64
CA PRO A 243 -12.65 36.67 25.04
C PRO A 243 -12.62 38.13 25.54
N ALA A 244 -13.54 38.53 26.43
CA ALA A 244 -13.44 39.77 27.17
C ALA A 244 -12.59 39.67 28.46
N THR A 245 -12.18 38.47 28.90
CA THR A 245 -11.34 38.28 30.10
C THR A 245 -9.85 38.35 29.80
N ASP A 246 -9.42 38.15 28.55
CA ASP A 246 -8.08 38.50 28.09
C ASP A 246 -8.07 39.15 26.70
N THR A 247 -7.19 40.13 26.52
CA THR A 247 -7.04 40.91 25.28
C THR A 247 -5.57 41.25 24.97
N GLU A 248 -4.63 40.79 25.79
CA GLU A 248 -3.20 40.89 25.51
C GLU A 248 -2.76 39.57 24.85
N PRO A 249 -2.29 39.58 23.59
CA PRO A 249 -1.91 38.35 22.90
C PRO A 249 -0.55 37.82 23.38
N PRO A 250 -0.30 36.50 23.29
CA PRO A 250 1.00 35.94 23.61
C PRO A 250 2.15 36.57 22.80
N THR A 251 3.36 36.49 23.34
CA THR A 251 4.58 36.78 22.58
C THR A 251 4.71 35.83 21.39
N ALA A 252 5.38 36.25 20.33
CA ALA A 252 5.76 35.32 19.25
C ALA A 252 6.55 34.11 19.81
N PRO A 253 6.37 32.89 19.26
CA PRO A 253 7.27 31.77 19.51
C PRO A 253 8.70 32.10 19.05
N GLY A 254 9.70 31.63 19.80
CA GLY A 254 11.10 31.89 19.50
C GLY A 254 11.71 30.84 18.58
N SER A 255 12.81 31.20 17.90
CA SER A 255 13.78 30.27 17.31
C SER A 255 13.20 29.08 16.52
N LEU A 256 12.22 29.32 15.65
CA LEU A 256 11.65 28.29 14.76
C LEU A 256 12.75 27.75 13.85
N ARG A 257 12.92 26.42 13.86
CA ARG A 257 14.03 25.67 13.27
C ARG A 257 13.55 24.31 12.77
N ALA A 258 14.20 23.77 11.74
CA ALA A 258 13.96 22.42 11.28
C ALA A 258 14.67 21.39 12.18
N GLY A 259 14.08 20.20 12.29
CA GLY A 259 14.71 18.98 12.79
C GLY A 259 15.15 18.09 11.63
N GLU A 260 14.66 16.85 11.56
CA GLU A 260 14.83 16.00 10.37
C GLU A 260 14.00 16.54 9.18
N VAL A 261 14.57 16.41 7.97
CA VAL A 261 13.95 16.76 6.68
C VAL A 261 14.09 15.55 5.77
N THR A 262 13.08 15.26 4.95
CA THR A 262 13.09 14.14 4.00
C THR A 262 12.53 14.55 2.64
N SER A 263 12.33 13.57 1.75
CA SER A 263 11.59 13.67 0.49
C SER A 263 10.14 14.16 0.63
N SER A 264 9.55 14.07 1.83
CA SER A 264 8.11 14.27 2.04
C SER A 264 7.71 14.77 3.43
N THR A 265 8.68 15.01 4.32
CA THR A 265 8.45 15.46 5.69
C THR A 265 9.42 16.57 6.11
N VAL A 266 8.97 17.42 7.04
CA VAL A 266 9.81 18.38 7.77
C VAL A 266 9.39 18.38 9.23
N GLU A 267 10.30 18.00 10.13
CA GLU A 267 10.16 18.27 11.56
C GLU A 267 10.42 19.77 11.82
N LEU A 268 9.55 20.40 12.60
CA LEU A 268 9.64 21.79 13.03
C LEU A 268 9.66 21.84 14.56
N SER A 269 10.63 22.55 15.15
CA SER A 269 10.61 22.86 16.59
C SER A 269 10.83 24.35 16.87
N TRP A 270 10.39 24.81 18.03
CA TRP A 270 10.47 26.22 18.43
C TRP A 270 10.70 26.39 19.94
N ASP A 271 10.96 27.63 20.36
CA ASP A 271 11.04 28.00 21.78
C ASP A 271 9.67 28.52 22.25
N PRO A 272 9.27 28.24 23.50
CA PRO A 272 7.93 28.54 23.97
C PRO A 272 7.63 30.05 24.02
N ALA A 273 6.42 30.39 23.61
CA ALA A 273 5.85 31.73 23.82
C ALA A 273 5.55 31.98 25.31
N ARG A 274 5.24 33.24 25.63
CA ARG A 274 4.80 33.67 26.96
C ARG A 274 3.55 34.51 26.84
N ASP A 275 2.76 34.48 27.91
CA ASP A 275 1.44 35.09 27.99
C ASP A 275 1.22 35.64 29.41
N ASN A 276 0.29 36.57 29.58
CA ASN A 276 -0.07 37.13 30.89
C ASN A 276 -1.00 36.20 31.71
N GLN A 277 -1.66 35.22 31.08
CA GLN A 277 -2.37 34.13 31.75
C GLN A 277 -1.82 32.75 31.36
N ARG A 278 -2.06 32.27 30.13
CA ARG A 278 -1.42 31.07 29.56
C ARG A 278 -1.56 30.99 28.04
N VAL A 279 -0.50 30.52 27.38
CA VAL A 279 -0.60 29.92 26.04
C VAL A 279 -1.42 28.63 26.15
N ALA A 280 -2.32 28.39 25.20
CA ALA A 280 -3.14 27.17 25.09
C ALA A 280 -2.73 26.29 23.89
N ALA A 281 -2.30 26.90 22.78
CA ALA A 281 -1.93 26.18 21.55
C ALA A 281 -0.82 26.88 20.74
N TYR A 282 -0.24 26.14 19.80
CA TYR A 282 0.58 26.67 18.71
C TYR A 282 -0.06 26.34 17.35
N ASP A 283 -0.37 27.36 16.57
CA ASP A 283 -0.83 27.26 15.19
C ASP A 283 0.38 27.26 14.24
N VAL A 284 0.53 26.20 13.45
CA VAL A 284 1.65 26.04 12.49
C VAL A 284 1.16 26.35 11.08
N TYR A 285 1.88 27.23 10.38
CA TYR A 285 1.50 27.75 9.07
C TYR A 285 2.52 27.39 7.99
N GLN A 286 2.02 26.93 6.85
CA GLN A 286 2.75 26.83 5.58
C GLN A 286 2.37 28.03 4.71
N GLY A 287 3.29 28.98 4.57
CA GLY A 287 3.01 30.28 3.94
C GLY A 287 1.93 31.06 4.71
N ALA A 288 0.69 31.00 4.23
CA ALA A 288 -0.48 31.65 4.84
C ALA A 288 -1.55 30.65 5.32
N GLU A 289 -1.45 29.37 4.96
CA GLU A 289 -2.39 28.32 5.35
C GLU A 289 -1.96 27.70 6.69
N ARG A 290 -2.91 27.47 7.61
CA ARG A 290 -2.62 26.74 8.85
C ARG A 290 -2.72 25.25 8.57
N VAL A 291 -1.60 24.55 8.67
CA VAL A 291 -1.48 23.11 8.39
C VAL A 291 -1.60 22.24 9.63
N ASP A 292 -1.30 22.77 10.82
CA ASP A 292 -1.39 22.02 12.08
C ASP A 292 -1.74 22.93 13.28
N THR A 293 -2.18 22.34 14.40
CA THR A 293 -2.43 23.02 15.69
C THR A 293 -2.12 22.09 16.85
N VAL A 294 -0.96 22.29 17.50
CA VAL A 294 -0.52 21.51 18.67
C VAL A 294 -0.81 22.23 19.99
N ARG A 295 -0.73 21.50 21.11
CA ARG A 295 -0.98 22.01 22.48
C ARG A 295 0.19 22.90 22.97
N ALA A 296 -0.04 23.71 24.01
CA ALA A 296 0.97 24.61 24.59
C ALA A 296 2.23 23.94 25.17
N ASP A 297 2.15 22.67 25.54
CA ASP A 297 3.26 21.83 26.01
C ASP A 297 4.02 21.13 24.87
N THR A 298 3.43 21.07 23.68
CA THR A 298 4.04 20.50 22.48
C THR A 298 4.80 21.57 21.69
N LEU A 299 6.14 21.43 21.62
CA LEU A 299 7.06 22.38 20.99
C LEU A 299 7.76 21.83 19.74
N THR A 300 7.23 20.73 19.18
CA THR A 300 7.64 20.14 17.90
C THR A 300 6.42 19.59 17.15
N THR A 301 6.47 19.57 15.82
CA THR A 301 5.54 18.79 14.97
C THR A 301 6.26 18.32 13.71
N THR A 302 5.83 17.21 13.12
CA THR A 302 6.33 16.73 11.83
C THR A 302 5.25 16.90 10.79
N LEU A 303 5.47 17.84 9.87
CA LEU A 303 4.62 18.01 8.69
C LEU A 303 4.94 16.90 7.67
N THR A 304 3.91 16.32 7.06
CA THR A 304 4.00 15.16 6.16
C THR A 304 3.25 15.40 4.86
N GLY A 305 3.50 14.58 3.83
CA GLY A 305 2.85 14.71 2.54
C GLY A 305 3.37 15.87 1.68
N LEU A 306 4.56 16.38 2.00
CA LEU A 306 5.25 17.40 1.21
C LEU A 306 5.74 16.79 -0.11
N ALA A 307 5.95 17.63 -1.13
CA ALA A 307 6.60 17.26 -2.37
C ALA A 307 8.14 17.30 -2.18
N PRO A 308 8.91 16.43 -2.86
CA PRO A 308 10.37 16.45 -2.81
C PRO A 308 10.95 17.65 -3.56
N ALA A 309 12.22 17.98 -3.27
CA ALA A 309 12.99 19.05 -3.90
C ALA A 309 12.26 20.42 -3.94
N THR A 310 11.37 20.68 -2.97
CA THR A 310 10.43 21.80 -2.99
C THR A 310 10.69 22.75 -1.83
N GLU A 311 10.79 24.05 -2.11
CA GLU A 311 10.96 25.07 -1.07
C GLU A 311 9.62 25.37 -0.37
N TYR A 312 9.59 25.15 0.95
CA TYR A 312 8.51 25.51 1.84
C TYR A 312 8.96 26.62 2.80
N THR A 313 8.03 27.49 3.20
CA THR A 313 8.28 28.49 4.25
C THR A 313 7.24 28.36 5.35
N PHE A 314 7.72 28.13 6.57
CA PHE A 314 6.92 27.89 7.75
C PHE A 314 6.99 29.06 8.75
N THR A 315 5.89 29.28 9.47
CA THR A 315 5.84 30.14 10.68
C THR A 315 4.96 29.49 11.73
N VAL A 316 5.19 29.81 13.01
CA VAL A 316 4.35 29.38 14.13
C VAL A 316 3.82 30.61 14.87
N LYS A 317 2.57 30.53 15.34
CA LYS A 317 1.98 31.50 16.28
C LYS A 317 1.52 30.76 17.53
N ALA A 318 1.68 31.39 18.68
CA ALA A 318 1.01 30.98 19.89
C ALA A 318 -0.43 31.52 19.91
N ARG A 319 -1.33 30.81 20.58
CA ARG A 319 -2.66 31.29 20.94
C ARG A 319 -2.90 31.10 22.43
N ASP A 320 -3.51 32.07 23.08
CA ASP A 320 -3.93 31.97 24.48
C ASP A 320 -5.24 31.17 24.62
N ALA A 321 -5.78 31.11 25.84
CA ALA A 321 -7.08 30.49 26.10
C ALA A 321 -8.29 31.37 25.70
N ALA A 322 -8.10 32.65 25.39
CA ALA A 322 -9.14 33.60 24.97
C ALA A 322 -9.28 33.71 23.42
N ASP A 323 -8.47 32.96 22.67
CA ASP A 323 -8.35 32.95 21.19
C ASP A 323 -7.53 34.13 20.61
N ASN A 324 -6.78 34.87 21.43
CA ASN A 324 -5.83 35.90 21.00
C ASN A 324 -4.57 35.24 20.39
N ALA A 325 -4.26 35.58 19.14
CA ALA A 325 -3.10 35.03 18.43
C ALA A 325 -1.87 35.96 18.50
N SER A 326 -0.70 35.37 18.73
CA SER A 326 0.58 36.07 18.75
C SER A 326 0.97 36.64 17.38
N PRO A 327 1.94 37.58 17.31
CA PRO A 327 2.74 37.76 16.12
C PRO A 327 3.42 36.43 15.73
N ALA A 328 3.74 36.26 14.45
CA ALA A 328 4.45 35.06 13.99
C ALA A 328 5.88 34.99 14.55
N SER A 329 6.41 33.77 14.66
CA SER A 329 7.83 33.46 14.82
C SER A 329 8.69 34.10 13.71
N ASN A 330 10.00 33.87 13.75
CA ASN A 330 10.78 33.96 12.51
C ASN A 330 10.17 33.05 11.43
N ALA A 331 10.20 33.49 10.18
CA ALA A 331 9.99 32.60 9.05
C ALA A 331 11.16 31.62 8.97
N LEU A 332 10.86 30.37 8.65
CA LEU A 332 11.83 29.32 8.39
C LEU A 332 11.57 28.77 6.98
N THR A 333 12.53 28.98 6.09
CA THR A 333 12.49 28.43 4.73
C THR A 333 13.31 27.14 4.69
N VAL A 334 12.73 26.06 4.17
CA VAL A 334 13.30 24.71 4.11
C VAL A 334 12.99 24.12 2.74
N THR A 335 13.99 23.60 2.04
CA THR A 335 13.77 22.74 0.87
C THR A 335 13.69 21.31 1.35
N THR A 336 12.64 20.57 0.96
CA THR A 336 12.60 19.12 1.13
C THR A 336 13.71 18.45 0.32
N ASP A 337 14.21 17.32 0.81
CA ASP A 337 15.17 16.52 0.06
C ASP A 337 14.51 15.86 -1.16
N ASP A 338 15.32 15.18 -1.95
CA ASP A 338 14.88 14.36 -3.07
C ASP A 338 15.05 12.86 -2.70
N PRO A 339 14.19 11.91 -3.15
CA PRO A 339 14.22 10.52 -2.69
C PRO A 339 15.56 9.78 -2.85
N VAL A 340 16.46 10.25 -3.73
CA VAL A 340 17.82 9.70 -3.90
C VAL A 340 18.95 10.65 -3.49
N GLY A 341 18.61 11.81 -2.91
CA GLY A 341 19.54 12.87 -2.53
C GLY A 341 19.50 14.08 -3.47
N GLN A 342 19.80 15.27 -2.91
CA GLN A 342 19.61 16.57 -3.57
C GLN A 342 20.23 16.64 -4.97
N ASP A 343 19.45 17.17 -5.92
CA ASP A 343 19.73 17.30 -7.36
C ASP A 343 20.10 16.00 -8.11
N GLY A 344 20.10 14.84 -7.45
CA GLY A 344 20.42 13.55 -8.06
C GLY A 344 19.27 12.98 -8.89
N TYR A 345 19.57 12.34 -10.02
CA TYR A 345 18.58 11.53 -10.74
C TYR A 345 18.63 10.09 -10.26
N ALA A 346 17.48 9.47 -9.98
CA ALA A 346 17.40 8.08 -9.54
C ALA A 346 17.80 7.10 -10.65
N LYS A 347 18.67 6.15 -10.32
CA LYS A 347 18.94 4.94 -11.12
C LYS A 347 18.55 3.73 -10.28
N VAL A 348 17.39 3.17 -10.60
CA VAL A 348 16.81 1.98 -9.95
C VAL A 348 17.07 0.76 -10.82
N GLY A 349 17.48 -0.36 -10.24
CA GLY A 349 17.74 -1.60 -10.98
C GLY A 349 17.10 -2.83 -10.34
N TYR A 350 16.28 -3.56 -11.07
CA TYR A 350 15.74 -4.83 -10.62
C TYR A 350 16.79 -5.95 -10.70
N PHE A 351 17.03 -6.62 -9.58
CA PHE A 351 17.79 -7.86 -9.49
C PHE A 351 16.85 -9.02 -9.19
N VAL A 352 16.78 -10.00 -10.08
CA VAL A 352 15.91 -11.17 -9.92
C VAL A 352 16.55 -12.32 -9.15
N GLN A 353 15.82 -12.84 -8.17
CA GLN A 353 16.12 -13.98 -7.30
C GLN A 353 16.65 -15.19 -8.11
N TRP A 354 15.98 -15.53 -9.21
CA TRP A 354 16.30 -16.67 -10.06
C TRP A 354 17.47 -16.45 -11.04
N GLY A 355 18.04 -15.24 -11.10
CA GLY A 355 19.17 -14.90 -11.99
C GLY A 355 20.39 -15.81 -11.79
N ILE A 356 20.58 -16.31 -10.58
CA ILE A 356 21.70 -17.17 -10.16
C ILE A 356 21.66 -18.61 -10.72
N TYR A 357 20.63 -18.93 -11.50
CA TYR A 357 20.44 -20.23 -12.17
C TYR A 357 20.69 -20.12 -13.67
N GLY A 358 19.65 -20.16 -14.52
CA GLY A 358 19.82 -20.23 -15.98
C GLY A 358 20.59 -19.05 -16.58
N ARG A 359 20.40 -17.85 -16.03
CA ARG A 359 21.09 -16.61 -16.46
C ARG A 359 22.56 -16.56 -16.00
N GLN A 360 22.93 -17.31 -14.95
CA GLN A 360 24.24 -17.24 -14.27
C GLN A 360 24.65 -15.81 -13.84
N TYR A 361 23.66 -14.97 -13.49
CA TYR A 361 23.86 -13.59 -13.05
C TYR A 361 23.73 -13.51 -11.53
N PHE A 362 24.76 -13.01 -10.86
CA PHE A 362 24.85 -12.94 -9.40
C PHE A 362 24.90 -11.48 -8.93
N VAL A 363 24.62 -11.23 -7.65
CA VAL A 363 24.69 -9.88 -7.04
C VAL A 363 26.08 -9.23 -7.23
N LYS A 364 27.12 -10.05 -7.45
CA LYS A 364 28.47 -9.62 -7.85
C LYS A 364 28.53 -8.93 -9.20
N ASP A 365 27.68 -9.29 -10.15
CA ASP A 365 27.76 -8.76 -11.52
C ASP A 365 27.27 -7.31 -11.60
N LEU A 366 26.44 -6.87 -10.64
CA LEU A 366 26.17 -5.45 -10.37
C LEU A 366 27.44 -4.67 -9.98
N ASP A 367 28.38 -5.29 -9.27
CA ASP A 367 29.64 -4.69 -8.85
C ASP A 367 30.72 -4.73 -9.94
N THR A 368 30.87 -5.86 -10.64
CA THR A 368 31.93 -6.04 -11.66
C THR A 368 31.62 -5.33 -12.99
N SER A 369 30.35 -5.14 -13.34
CA SER A 369 29.92 -4.19 -14.38
C SER A 369 30.12 -2.72 -13.97
N GLY A 370 30.28 -2.46 -12.67
CA GLY A 370 30.35 -1.13 -12.08
C GLY A 370 29.01 -0.40 -12.03
N ALA A 371 27.88 -1.11 -12.09
CA ALA A 371 26.55 -0.52 -11.93
C ALA A 371 26.27 -0.11 -10.47
N ALA A 372 26.57 -0.99 -9.50
CA ALA A 372 26.33 -0.79 -8.06
C ALA A 372 27.08 0.40 -7.43
N ALA A 373 28.06 0.99 -8.13
CA ALA A 373 28.78 2.19 -7.73
C ALA A 373 28.16 3.49 -8.28
N LYS A 374 27.04 3.39 -9.00
CA LYS A 374 26.32 4.45 -9.72
C LYS A 374 24.80 4.29 -9.65
N MET A 375 24.32 3.40 -8.78
CA MET A 375 22.93 3.00 -8.63
C MET A 375 22.46 3.45 -7.25
N ASP A 376 21.23 3.91 -7.15
CA ASP A 376 20.70 4.45 -5.90
C ASP A 376 19.88 3.40 -5.16
N VAL A 377 19.12 2.58 -5.90
CA VAL A 377 18.25 1.52 -5.37
C VAL A 377 18.34 0.23 -6.19
N VAL A 378 18.58 -0.89 -5.51
CA VAL A 378 18.29 -2.24 -6.04
C VAL A 378 16.88 -2.65 -5.60
N ASN A 379 16.01 -2.96 -6.56
CA ASN A 379 14.76 -3.66 -6.27
C ASN A 379 15.03 -5.17 -6.33
N TYR A 380 14.90 -5.89 -5.22
CA TYR A 380 15.06 -7.34 -5.20
C TYR A 380 13.73 -8.02 -5.55
N ALA A 381 13.66 -8.60 -6.75
CA ALA A 381 12.48 -9.28 -7.29
C ALA A 381 12.56 -10.80 -7.06
N PHE A 382 11.59 -11.47 -6.46
CA PHE A 382 10.39 -10.96 -5.80
C PHE A 382 10.11 -11.75 -4.52
N ALA A 383 9.46 -11.08 -3.56
CA ALA A 383 8.81 -11.74 -2.44
C ALA A 383 7.33 -11.96 -2.74
N ASN A 384 6.80 -13.12 -2.35
CA ASN A 384 5.41 -13.52 -2.60
C ASN A 384 4.53 -13.28 -1.36
N ILE A 385 3.22 -13.48 -1.52
CA ILE A 385 2.23 -13.47 -0.45
C ILE A 385 1.81 -14.92 -0.15
N ASP A 386 1.69 -15.26 1.13
CA ASP A 386 1.24 -16.58 1.58
C ASP A 386 -0.26 -16.77 1.27
N PRO A 387 -0.65 -17.80 0.51
CA PRO A 387 -2.01 -17.95 -0.02
C PRO A 387 -3.05 -18.34 1.04
N GLU A 388 -2.62 -18.80 2.22
CA GLU A 388 -3.50 -19.20 3.32
C GLU A 388 -3.50 -18.12 4.43
N ASN A 389 -2.34 -17.54 4.71
CA ASN A 389 -2.11 -16.65 5.85
C ASN A 389 -2.23 -15.17 5.51
N LEU A 390 -2.11 -14.78 4.24
CA LEU A 390 -2.05 -13.39 3.77
C LEU A 390 -0.91 -12.60 4.47
N THR A 391 0.25 -13.23 4.55
CA THR A 391 1.51 -12.68 5.10
C THR A 391 2.59 -12.66 4.01
N CYS A 392 3.68 -11.90 4.18
CA CYS A 392 4.84 -12.08 3.31
C CYS A 392 5.38 -13.52 3.42
N LEU A 393 5.64 -14.13 2.27
CA LEU A 393 6.09 -15.52 2.15
C LEU A 393 7.60 -15.59 1.91
N ASN A 394 8.27 -16.43 2.69
CA ASN A 394 9.63 -16.93 2.45
C ASN A 394 9.84 -18.23 3.23
N GLY A 395 11.03 -18.85 3.16
CA GLY A 395 11.33 -20.16 3.77
C GLY A 395 10.83 -21.36 2.97
N VAL A 396 10.24 -21.13 1.79
CA VAL A 396 9.77 -22.15 0.86
C VAL A 396 10.75 -22.37 -0.29
N THR A 397 10.62 -23.49 -1.00
CA THR A 397 11.28 -23.70 -2.29
C THR A 397 10.30 -24.36 -3.24
N LYS A 398 9.53 -23.52 -3.92
CA LYS A 398 8.57 -23.92 -4.95
C LYS A 398 8.75 -22.96 -6.12
N GLY A 399 9.22 -23.46 -7.25
CA GLY A 399 9.21 -22.69 -8.50
C GLY A 399 7.79 -22.49 -9.03
N THR A 400 7.63 -21.54 -9.94
CA THR A 400 6.40 -21.38 -10.72
C THR A 400 6.08 -22.62 -11.56
N SER A 401 4.83 -22.71 -12.02
CA SER A 401 4.43 -23.64 -13.07
C SER A 401 5.17 -23.32 -14.39
N GLY A 402 5.22 -24.30 -15.31
CA GLY A 402 5.81 -24.12 -16.65
C GLY A 402 4.81 -23.68 -17.71
N ASP A 403 3.58 -23.34 -17.32
CA ASP A 403 2.49 -22.87 -18.17
C ASP A 403 2.12 -21.44 -17.73
N PRO A 404 2.45 -20.40 -18.53
CA PRO A 404 2.21 -18.99 -18.17
C PRO A 404 0.73 -18.59 -18.19
N GLN A 405 -0.18 -19.56 -18.35
CA GLN A 405 -1.64 -19.38 -18.27
C GLN A 405 -2.27 -20.25 -17.17
N ASP A 406 -1.47 -20.92 -16.33
CA ASP A 406 -1.96 -21.60 -15.12
C ASP A 406 -2.41 -20.56 -14.09
N PRO A 407 -3.70 -20.52 -13.70
CA PRO A 407 -4.22 -19.51 -12.77
C PRO A 407 -3.73 -19.68 -11.31
N ASN A 408 -2.77 -20.56 -11.08
CA ASN A 408 -2.14 -20.87 -9.79
C ASN A 408 -0.61 -20.91 -9.89
N GLU A 409 -0.03 -20.34 -10.96
CA GLU A 409 1.39 -20.43 -11.28
C GLU A 409 2.28 -20.02 -10.10
N GLY A 410 1.94 -18.90 -9.43
CA GLY A 410 2.66 -18.36 -8.28
C GLY A 410 2.17 -18.83 -6.89
N ASP A 411 1.16 -19.69 -6.77
CA ASP A 411 0.51 -19.99 -5.48
C ASP A 411 1.50 -20.59 -4.47
N GLY A 412 1.89 -19.84 -3.45
CA GLY A 412 2.90 -20.30 -2.48
C GLY A 412 4.29 -20.56 -3.08
N ALA A 413 4.60 -19.98 -4.24
CA ALA A 413 5.91 -20.05 -4.87
C ALA A 413 6.93 -19.11 -4.21
N GLY A 414 8.22 -19.40 -4.38
CA GLY A 414 9.34 -18.66 -3.79
C GLY A 414 10.58 -19.54 -3.63
N ASP A 415 11.75 -18.92 -3.53
CA ASP A 415 13.04 -19.62 -3.47
C ASP A 415 13.97 -19.14 -2.34
N ALA A 416 13.74 -19.67 -1.14
CA ALA A 416 14.61 -19.50 0.00
C ALA A 416 16.03 -20.06 -0.20
N GLU A 417 16.25 -21.00 -1.13
CA GLU A 417 17.59 -21.48 -1.48
C GLU A 417 18.36 -20.41 -2.25
N ALA A 418 17.73 -19.70 -3.19
CA ALA A 418 18.35 -18.51 -3.81
C ALA A 418 18.58 -17.36 -2.82
N ASP A 419 17.59 -17.07 -1.97
CA ASP A 419 17.64 -15.93 -1.05
C ASP A 419 18.74 -16.10 0.02
N TYR A 420 18.72 -17.19 0.78
CA TYR A 420 19.63 -17.38 1.93
C TYR A 420 20.04 -18.82 2.24
N GLY A 421 19.55 -19.82 1.52
CA GLY A 421 19.92 -21.23 1.71
C GLY A 421 21.21 -21.64 0.99
N ARG A 422 21.46 -21.16 -0.23
CA ARG A 422 22.58 -21.56 -1.09
C ARG A 422 23.88 -20.87 -0.69
N ALA A 423 24.90 -21.64 -0.31
CA ALA A 423 26.24 -21.09 -0.09
C ALA A 423 26.91 -20.68 -1.42
N PHE A 424 27.30 -19.42 -1.57
CA PHE A 424 28.00 -18.97 -2.78
C PHE A 424 29.50 -19.22 -2.69
N THR A 425 30.12 -19.58 -3.81
CA THR A 425 31.58 -19.75 -3.90
C THR A 425 32.29 -18.39 -4.00
N ALA A 426 33.58 -18.35 -3.67
CA ALA A 426 34.44 -17.16 -3.83
C ALA A 426 34.40 -16.54 -5.26
N ALA A 427 34.12 -17.34 -6.28
CA ALA A 427 33.93 -16.85 -7.65
C ALA A 427 32.64 -16.01 -7.78
N GLN A 428 31.56 -16.40 -7.12
CA GLN A 428 30.22 -15.79 -7.18
C GLN A 428 30.02 -14.67 -6.14
N SER A 429 30.79 -14.67 -5.05
CA SER A 429 30.65 -13.67 -3.97
C SER A 429 31.24 -12.31 -4.33
N VAL A 430 30.56 -11.23 -3.89
CA VAL A 430 30.91 -9.81 -4.15
C VAL A 430 32.30 -9.44 -3.60
N ASP A 431 32.63 -9.93 -2.42
CA ASP A 431 33.89 -9.71 -1.72
C ASP A 431 35.02 -10.67 -2.14
N GLY A 432 34.71 -11.63 -3.03
CA GLY A 432 35.63 -12.71 -3.39
C GLY A 432 35.82 -13.77 -2.30
N VAL A 433 34.99 -13.76 -1.23
CA VAL A 433 35.05 -14.72 -0.13
C VAL A 433 33.81 -15.62 -0.18
N ALA A 434 34.01 -16.94 -0.21
CA ALA A 434 32.91 -17.90 -0.18
C ALA A 434 32.06 -17.73 1.09
N ASP A 435 30.76 -17.99 0.99
CA ASP A 435 29.89 -18.04 2.17
C ASP A 435 30.26 -19.25 3.04
N ASP A 436 30.06 -19.13 4.36
CA ASP A 436 30.07 -20.30 5.24
C ASP A 436 28.82 -21.15 4.93
N GLY A 437 29.03 -22.41 4.53
CA GLY A 437 27.96 -23.37 4.28
C GLY A 437 27.10 -23.69 5.51
N TRP A 438 27.58 -23.36 6.72
CA TRP A 438 26.83 -23.48 7.97
C TRP A 438 26.33 -22.14 8.51
N GLY A 439 26.66 -21.04 7.83
CA GLY A 439 26.25 -19.69 8.22
C GLY A 439 24.74 -19.51 8.14
N LYS A 440 24.17 -18.72 9.08
CA LYS A 440 22.72 -18.46 9.12
C LYS A 440 22.21 -17.57 7.98
N LEU A 441 23.09 -16.82 7.34
CA LEU A 441 22.80 -16.01 6.15
C LEU A 441 23.78 -16.41 5.04
N ARG A 442 23.25 -16.81 3.87
CA ARG A 442 23.99 -17.19 2.66
C ARG A 442 23.31 -16.54 1.45
N GLY A 443 23.49 -17.07 0.24
CA GLY A 443 22.67 -16.73 -0.91
C GLY A 443 22.78 -15.27 -1.39
N ASN A 444 21.74 -14.84 -2.11
CA ASN A 444 21.59 -13.46 -2.57
C ASN A 444 21.60 -12.45 -1.42
N PHE A 445 20.94 -12.75 -0.30
CA PHE A 445 20.85 -11.84 0.84
C PHE A 445 22.22 -11.59 1.49
N ASN A 446 23.07 -12.61 1.64
CA ASN A 446 24.45 -12.38 2.12
C ASN A 446 25.27 -11.57 1.11
N GLN A 447 25.07 -11.78 -0.20
CA GLN A 447 25.76 -10.99 -1.21
C GLN A 447 25.28 -9.53 -1.25
N LEU A 448 23.99 -9.25 -1.05
CA LEU A 448 23.45 -7.89 -0.92
C LEU A 448 24.03 -7.19 0.32
N LYS A 449 24.16 -7.91 1.45
CA LYS A 449 24.83 -7.41 2.66
C LYS A 449 26.29 -7.02 2.39
N LYS A 450 27.02 -7.84 1.63
CA LYS A 450 28.39 -7.55 1.16
C LYS A 450 28.44 -6.40 0.14
N LEU A 451 27.44 -6.28 -0.73
CA LEU A 451 27.34 -5.21 -1.73
C LEU A 451 27.16 -3.85 -1.06
N LYS A 452 26.22 -3.71 -0.11
CA LYS A 452 26.03 -2.49 0.68
C LYS A 452 27.26 -2.14 1.53
N ALA A 453 27.97 -3.14 2.06
CA ALA A 453 29.23 -2.91 2.78
C ALA A 453 30.35 -2.35 1.87
N LYS A 454 30.29 -2.60 0.56
CA LYS A 454 31.20 -2.05 -0.45
C LYS A 454 30.73 -0.72 -1.04
N HIS A 455 29.41 -0.53 -1.17
CA HIS A 455 28.74 0.65 -1.74
C HIS A 455 27.72 1.23 -0.75
N PRO A 456 28.14 1.96 0.31
CA PRO A 456 27.24 2.35 1.42
C PRO A 456 26.15 3.38 1.09
N HIS A 457 26.14 3.93 -0.13
CA HIS A 457 25.05 4.78 -0.63
C HIS A 457 23.86 3.94 -1.10
N LEU A 458 24.13 2.77 -1.68
CA LEU A 458 23.16 1.91 -2.35
C LEU A 458 22.09 1.41 -1.39
N LYS A 459 20.83 1.70 -1.72
CA LYS A 459 19.67 1.15 -1.04
C LYS A 459 19.30 -0.19 -1.66
N VAL A 460 18.71 -1.07 -0.85
CA VAL A 460 18.09 -2.30 -1.34
C VAL A 460 16.67 -2.36 -0.79
N VAL A 461 15.68 -2.45 -1.67
CA VAL A 461 14.28 -2.69 -1.29
C VAL A 461 13.89 -4.10 -1.72
N VAL A 462 13.00 -4.74 -0.96
CA VAL A 462 12.36 -5.97 -1.41
C VAL A 462 11.12 -5.59 -2.21
N SER A 463 11.00 -6.09 -3.44
CA SER A 463 9.80 -5.91 -4.25
C SER A 463 8.83 -7.04 -3.97
N LEU A 464 7.63 -6.69 -3.54
CA LEU A 464 6.54 -7.63 -3.24
C LEU A 464 5.67 -7.76 -4.48
N GLY A 465 5.44 -8.99 -4.96
CA GLY A 465 4.60 -9.25 -6.12
C GLY A 465 5.36 -9.36 -7.44
N GLY A 466 5.05 -8.48 -8.39
CA GLY A 466 5.26 -8.70 -9.81
C GLY A 466 4.26 -9.70 -10.40
N TRP A 467 4.35 -9.92 -11.71
CA TRP A 467 3.37 -10.61 -12.55
C TRP A 467 2.65 -11.80 -11.88
N THR A 468 3.40 -12.86 -11.55
CA THR A 468 2.85 -14.14 -11.09
C THR A 468 2.58 -14.20 -9.59
N TYR A 469 3.10 -13.28 -8.79
CA TYR A 469 2.96 -13.26 -7.32
C TYR A 469 1.93 -12.23 -6.83
N SER A 470 1.36 -11.42 -7.72
CA SER A 470 0.38 -10.38 -7.39
C SER A 470 -0.99 -10.90 -6.92
N LYS A 471 -1.29 -12.19 -7.13
CA LYS A 471 -2.61 -12.81 -6.96
C LYS A 471 -3.34 -12.49 -5.65
N TYR A 472 -2.64 -12.48 -4.52
CA TYR A 472 -3.24 -12.37 -3.19
C TYR A 472 -3.24 -10.95 -2.60
N PHE A 473 -2.80 -9.94 -3.36
CA PHE A 473 -2.82 -8.55 -2.88
C PHE A 473 -4.24 -8.07 -2.56
N SER A 474 -5.25 -8.38 -3.37
CA SER A 474 -6.62 -7.93 -3.11
C SER A 474 -7.13 -8.44 -1.77
N ASP A 475 -6.85 -9.69 -1.40
CA ASP A 475 -7.23 -10.28 -0.11
C ASP A 475 -6.41 -9.74 1.07
N ALA A 476 -5.10 -9.55 0.90
CA ALA A 476 -4.24 -8.90 1.88
C ALA A 476 -4.65 -7.44 2.13
N ALA A 477 -5.07 -6.73 1.08
CA ALA A 477 -5.50 -5.34 1.14
C ALA A 477 -6.94 -5.15 1.67
N LYS A 478 -7.79 -6.19 1.57
CA LYS A 478 -9.26 -6.15 1.73
C LYS A 478 -9.78 -5.58 3.04
N THR A 479 -9.14 -5.89 4.17
CA THR A 479 -9.61 -5.49 5.49
C THR A 479 -8.49 -4.87 6.31
N ASP A 480 -8.85 -4.03 7.28
CA ASP A 480 -7.90 -3.38 8.17
C ASP A 480 -7.03 -4.38 8.96
N ALA A 481 -7.64 -5.47 9.44
CA ALA A 481 -6.93 -6.57 10.10
C ALA A 481 -5.99 -7.33 9.15
N SER A 482 -6.44 -7.62 7.92
CA SER A 482 -5.63 -8.29 6.89
C SER A 482 -4.41 -7.46 6.53
N ARG A 483 -4.60 -6.16 6.23
CA ARG A 483 -3.51 -5.21 5.94
C ARG A 483 -2.49 -5.15 7.08
N LYS A 484 -2.97 -5.01 8.32
CA LYS A 484 -2.08 -4.94 9.50
C LYS A 484 -1.29 -6.23 9.71
N LYS A 485 -1.89 -7.40 9.49
CA LYS A 485 -1.20 -8.71 9.51
C LYS A 485 -0.13 -8.79 8.42
N PHE A 486 -0.50 -8.48 7.18
CA PHE A 486 0.37 -8.51 6.01
C PHE A 486 1.58 -7.57 6.17
N VAL A 487 1.33 -6.27 6.34
CA VAL A 487 2.37 -5.24 6.51
C VAL A 487 3.34 -5.60 7.63
N LYS A 488 2.82 -5.99 8.80
CA LYS A 488 3.64 -6.37 9.95
C LYS A 488 4.55 -7.55 9.62
N SER A 489 4.02 -8.59 8.95
CA SER A 489 4.82 -9.77 8.58
C SER A 489 5.96 -9.43 7.60
N CYS A 490 5.71 -8.54 6.63
CA CYS A 490 6.73 -8.08 5.69
C CYS A 490 7.82 -7.24 6.38
N ILE A 491 7.44 -6.39 7.33
CA ILE A 491 8.38 -5.57 8.11
C ILE A 491 9.20 -6.44 9.08
N ASP A 492 8.59 -7.42 9.75
CA ASP A 492 9.29 -8.37 10.61
C ASP A 492 10.29 -9.22 9.80
N MET A 493 9.88 -9.72 8.63
CA MET A 493 10.70 -10.59 7.78
C MET A 493 11.87 -9.84 7.12
N TYR A 494 11.61 -8.72 6.46
CA TYR A 494 12.61 -8.06 5.60
C TYR A 494 13.31 -6.87 6.26
N ILE A 495 12.60 -6.02 7.01
CA ILE A 495 13.20 -4.82 7.63
C ILE A 495 13.90 -5.16 8.96
N LYS A 496 13.23 -5.94 9.83
CA LYS A 496 13.84 -6.47 11.07
C LYS A 496 14.72 -7.70 10.77
N GLY A 497 14.47 -8.39 9.66
CA GLY A 497 15.34 -9.46 9.15
C GLY A 497 15.09 -10.83 9.77
N ASN A 498 13.88 -11.08 10.28
CA ASN A 498 13.50 -12.35 10.90
C ASN A 498 13.10 -13.36 9.82
N LEU A 499 14.10 -14.10 9.32
CA LEU A 499 13.89 -15.10 8.27
C LEU A 499 13.38 -16.42 8.86
N PRO A 500 12.42 -17.12 8.22
CA PRO A 500 12.07 -18.50 8.57
C PRO A 500 13.29 -19.44 8.51
N GLU A 501 13.32 -20.48 9.36
CA GLU A 501 14.40 -21.47 9.28
C GLU A 501 14.27 -22.36 8.03
N TYR A 502 15.31 -22.36 7.19
CA TYR A 502 15.37 -23.12 5.94
C TYR A 502 16.78 -23.63 5.68
N ASN A 503 16.95 -24.93 5.36
CA ASN A 503 18.26 -25.59 5.17
C ASN A 503 19.32 -25.22 6.23
N GLY A 504 18.89 -25.11 7.49
CA GLY A 504 19.71 -24.70 8.64
C GLY A 504 20.05 -23.21 8.71
N ALA A 505 19.80 -22.44 7.66
CA ALA A 505 19.86 -20.98 7.63
C ALA A 505 18.60 -20.34 8.25
N GLY A 506 18.53 -19.01 8.25
CA GLY A 506 17.42 -18.24 8.84
C GLY A 506 17.47 -18.08 10.37
N GLY A 507 16.49 -17.36 10.91
CA GLY A 507 16.38 -16.94 12.31
C GLY A 507 16.17 -15.43 12.48
N ASP A 508 15.84 -15.01 13.71
CA ASP A 508 15.59 -13.61 14.07
C ASP A 508 16.80 -12.69 13.83
N GLY A 509 16.57 -11.51 13.25
CA GLY A 509 17.60 -10.49 13.00
C GLY A 509 18.70 -10.87 11.99
N VAL A 510 18.66 -12.07 11.39
CA VAL A 510 19.73 -12.60 10.54
C VAL A 510 19.92 -11.75 9.27
N ALA A 511 18.80 -11.31 8.67
CA ALA A 511 18.80 -10.40 7.51
C ALA A 511 18.80 -8.90 7.88
N ALA A 512 18.90 -8.53 9.16
CA ALA A 512 18.82 -7.13 9.59
C ALA A 512 19.84 -6.24 8.89
N GLY A 513 19.38 -5.06 8.45
CA GLY A 513 20.19 -4.05 7.76
C GLY A 513 20.42 -4.30 6.26
N ILE A 514 19.92 -5.40 5.69
CA ILE A 514 19.95 -5.63 4.24
C ILE A 514 18.96 -4.69 3.55
N PHE A 515 17.69 -4.71 3.95
CA PHE A 515 16.64 -3.93 3.31
C PHE A 515 16.45 -2.54 3.95
N ASP A 516 16.34 -1.54 3.10
CA ASP A 516 16.13 -0.12 3.43
C ASP A 516 14.69 0.33 3.17
N GLY A 517 13.83 -0.56 2.66
CA GLY A 517 12.45 -0.24 2.32
C GLY A 517 11.71 -1.41 1.68
N ILE A 518 10.47 -1.14 1.30
CA ILE A 518 9.56 -2.04 0.59
C ILE A 518 9.21 -1.40 -0.76
N ASP A 519 9.15 -2.22 -1.79
CA ASP A 519 8.61 -1.86 -3.10
C ASP A 519 7.34 -2.71 -3.37
N LEU A 520 6.29 -2.10 -3.90
CA LEU A 520 4.98 -2.73 -4.10
C LEU A 520 4.68 -2.87 -5.59
N ASP A 521 4.78 -4.09 -6.09
CA ASP A 521 4.58 -4.43 -7.49
C ASP A 521 3.28 -5.25 -7.61
N TRP A 522 2.13 -4.56 -7.59
CA TRP A 522 0.81 -5.19 -7.69
C TRP A 522 0.26 -5.03 -9.11
N GLU A 523 0.24 -6.16 -9.85
CA GLU A 523 -0.24 -6.26 -11.22
C GLU A 523 -1.59 -7.03 -11.31
N TRP A 524 -2.76 -6.39 -11.29
CA TRP A 524 -3.04 -4.96 -11.12
C TRP A 524 -4.25 -4.75 -10.20
N PRO A 525 -4.23 -3.77 -9.27
CA PRO A 525 -5.39 -3.50 -8.41
C PRO A 525 -6.60 -3.08 -9.25
N GLY A 526 -7.76 -3.68 -8.99
CA GLY A 526 -9.05 -3.29 -9.58
C GLY A 526 -9.23 -3.59 -11.08
N SER A 527 -8.30 -4.31 -11.70
CA SER A 527 -8.36 -4.72 -13.12
C SER A 527 -8.26 -6.26 -13.23
N PRO A 528 -9.02 -6.89 -14.15
CA PRO A 528 -8.86 -8.31 -14.47
C PRO A 528 -7.61 -8.63 -15.31
N ASP A 529 -6.89 -7.60 -15.78
CA ASP A 529 -5.89 -7.69 -16.85
C ASP A 529 -4.46 -7.86 -16.30
N GLY A 530 -4.33 -8.51 -15.13
CA GLY A 530 -3.08 -9.02 -14.56
C GLY A 530 -2.78 -10.45 -15.03
N HIS A 531 -1.94 -11.18 -14.28
CA HIS A 531 -1.71 -12.60 -14.53
C HIS A 531 -3.02 -13.40 -14.35
N PRO A 532 -3.28 -14.44 -15.17
CA PRO A 532 -4.49 -15.24 -15.07
C PRO A 532 -4.74 -15.75 -13.64
N GLY A 533 -5.96 -15.57 -13.15
CA GLY A 533 -6.31 -16.01 -11.79
C GLY A 533 -5.88 -15.05 -10.66
N ASN A 534 -5.22 -13.92 -10.94
CA ASN A 534 -5.03 -12.87 -9.95
C ASN A 534 -6.38 -12.40 -9.37
N HIS A 535 -6.47 -12.26 -8.05
CA HIS A 535 -7.69 -11.77 -7.41
C HIS A 535 -7.72 -10.23 -7.45
N TRP A 536 -8.88 -9.68 -7.79
CA TRP A 536 -9.11 -8.24 -7.90
C TRP A 536 -10.54 -7.88 -7.48
N SER A 537 -10.75 -6.61 -7.11
CA SER A 537 -12.07 -6.02 -6.83
C SER A 537 -12.10 -4.54 -7.22
N PRO A 538 -13.26 -3.99 -7.66
CA PRO A 538 -13.47 -2.53 -7.73
C PRO A 538 -13.16 -1.76 -6.42
N GLU A 539 -13.16 -2.42 -5.25
CA GLU A 539 -12.71 -1.80 -3.99
C GLU A 539 -11.18 -1.64 -3.87
N ASP A 540 -10.39 -2.28 -4.74
CA ASP A 540 -8.93 -2.30 -4.64
C ASP A 540 -8.31 -0.90 -4.67
N LYS A 541 -8.90 0.07 -5.38
CA LYS A 541 -8.43 1.47 -5.33
C LYS A 541 -8.37 2.04 -3.92
N ALA A 542 -9.37 1.73 -3.09
CA ALA A 542 -9.41 2.13 -1.70
C ALA A 542 -8.52 1.24 -0.83
N ASN A 543 -8.50 -0.07 -1.08
CA ASN A 543 -7.74 -1.05 -0.30
C ASN A 543 -6.22 -0.89 -0.49
N ASN A 544 -5.76 -0.71 -1.73
CA ASN A 544 -4.37 -0.39 -2.10
C ASN A 544 -3.91 0.91 -1.44
N THR A 545 -4.71 1.97 -1.56
CA THR A 545 -4.42 3.26 -0.89
C THR A 545 -4.30 3.10 0.64
N ALA A 546 -5.15 2.27 1.26
CA ALA A 546 -5.07 1.97 2.69
C ALA A 546 -3.90 1.02 3.06
N LEU A 547 -3.45 0.18 2.13
CA LEU A 547 -2.30 -0.72 2.29
C LEU A 547 -0.98 0.07 2.26
N ILE A 548 -0.82 0.95 1.26
CA ILE A 548 0.32 1.87 1.13
C ILE A 548 0.42 2.76 2.40
N ALA A 549 -0.70 3.32 2.86
CA ALA A 549 -0.72 4.12 4.09
C ALA A 549 -0.35 3.33 5.35
N GLU A 550 -0.78 2.06 5.48
CA GLU A 550 -0.41 1.21 6.61
C GLU A 550 1.07 0.77 6.55
N PHE A 551 1.63 0.53 5.36
CA PHE A 551 3.07 0.33 5.17
C PHE A 551 3.89 1.53 5.65
N ARG A 552 3.59 2.74 5.15
CA ARG A 552 4.25 3.98 5.57
C ARG A 552 4.21 4.15 7.09
N LYS A 553 3.00 4.07 7.66
CA LYS A 553 2.75 4.15 9.11
C LYS A 553 3.55 3.14 9.94
N GLN A 554 3.62 1.87 9.53
CA GLN A 554 4.40 0.87 10.28
C GLN A 554 5.90 0.98 10.06
N LEU A 555 6.37 1.47 8.91
CA LEU A 555 7.77 1.80 8.67
C LEU A 555 8.23 2.98 9.55
N ASP A 556 7.42 4.05 9.63
CA ASP A 556 7.71 5.23 10.47
C ASP A 556 7.71 4.86 11.97
N ALA A 557 6.81 3.97 12.39
CA ALA A 557 6.73 3.48 13.76
C ALA A 557 7.94 2.64 14.22
N LEU A 558 8.87 2.27 13.32
CA LEU A 558 10.16 1.69 13.70
C LEU A 558 11.13 2.72 14.29
N GLY A 559 11.01 3.99 13.86
CA GLY A 559 11.96 5.05 14.14
C GLY A 559 13.35 4.82 13.53
N GLY A 560 14.25 5.77 13.78
CA GLY A 560 15.54 5.84 13.10
C GLY A 560 15.42 6.43 11.69
N GLY A 561 16.46 6.27 10.87
CA GLY A 561 16.49 6.87 9.54
C GLY A 561 15.45 6.29 8.58
N HIS A 562 14.87 7.19 7.78
CA HIS A 562 13.78 6.92 6.83
C HIS A 562 13.92 5.62 6.03
N LYS A 563 12.78 4.95 5.86
CA LYS A 563 12.64 3.72 5.05
C LYS A 563 11.85 4.01 3.79
N LEU A 564 12.39 3.58 2.65
CA LEU A 564 11.76 3.77 1.35
C LEU A 564 10.44 2.99 1.28
N LEU A 565 9.42 3.62 0.70
CA LEU A 565 8.22 2.93 0.23
C LEU A 565 7.99 3.32 -1.23
N THR A 566 8.17 2.37 -2.15
CA THR A 566 8.03 2.57 -3.60
C THR A 566 6.98 1.62 -4.19
N ALA A 567 6.63 1.80 -5.45
CA ALA A 567 5.73 0.91 -6.17
C ALA A 567 6.10 0.83 -7.66
N PHE A 568 5.84 -0.31 -8.30
CA PHE A 568 5.69 -0.37 -9.76
C PHE A 568 4.24 0.02 -10.11
N THR A 569 4.07 0.84 -11.13
CA THR A 569 2.75 1.42 -11.46
C THR A 569 2.49 1.42 -12.98
N PRO A 570 1.27 1.09 -13.42
CA PRO A 570 1.00 0.77 -14.82
C PRO A 570 1.12 1.98 -15.75
N ALA A 571 1.35 1.70 -17.03
CA ALA A 571 1.34 2.69 -18.11
C ALA A 571 -0.08 2.99 -18.60
N ASP A 572 -0.98 2.01 -18.51
CA ASP A 572 -2.37 2.06 -18.98
C ASP A 572 -3.25 2.97 -18.08
N PRO A 573 -3.76 4.11 -18.60
CA PRO A 573 -4.63 5.01 -17.84
C PRO A 573 -5.88 4.33 -17.24
N GLY A 574 -6.41 3.29 -17.89
CA GLY A 574 -7.52 2.49 -17.38
C GLY A 574 -7.16 1.74 -16.11
N LYS A 575 -5.95 1.15 -16.05
CA LYS A 575 -5.43 0.48 -14.85
C LYS A 575 -5.09 1.48 -13.74
N ILE A 576 -4.55 2.65 -14.09
CA ILE A 576 -4.30 3.73 -13.11
C ILE A 576 -5.63 4.18 -12.49
N ASP A 577 -6.63 4.46 -13.32
CA ASP A 577 -7.94 4.95 -12.87
C ASP A 577 -8.76 3.86 -12.14
N ALA A 578 -8.57 2.58 -12.45
CA ALA A 578 -9.19 1.47 -11.73
C ALA A 578 -8.53 1.19 -10.37
N GLY A 579 -7.20 1.22 -10.27
CA GLY A 579 -6.46 0.64 -9.13
C GLY A 579 -5.72 1.60 -8.20
N TRP A 580 -5.46 2.83 -8.63
CA TRP A 580 -4.51 3.73 -7.95
C TRP A 580 -5.13 5.09 -7.64
N ASP A 581 -5.29 5.45 -6.36
CA ASP A 581 -5.67 6.82 -5.98
C ASP A 581 -4.43 7.72 -5.98
N ILE A 582 -3.99 8.08 -7.19
CA ILE A 582 -2.81 8.90 -7.48
C ILE A 582 -2.81 10.28 -6.80
N LYS A 583 -3.93 10.72 -6.22
CA LYS A 583 -4.03 11.96 -5.41
C LYS A 583 -3.78 11.73 -3.90
N LYS A 584 -3.60 10.48 -3.48
CA LYS A 584 -3.37 10.09 -2.08
C LYS A 584 -2.11 9.25 -1.90
N ILE A 585 -1.87 8.26 -2.76
CA ILE A 585 -0.74 7.32 -2.59
C ILE A 585 0.62 8.05 -2.55
N PHE A 586 0.80 9.12 -3.33
CA PHE A 586 2.04 9.91 -3.36
C PHE A 586 2.26 10.80 -2.13
N ARG A 587 1.34 10.80 -1.15
CA ARG A 587 1.63 11.28 0.22
C ARG A 587 2.55 10.31 0.97
N ASP A 588 2.34 9.01 0.74
CA ASP A 588 2.88 7.90 1.53
C ASP A 588 4.00 7.14 0.79
N LEU A 589 3.97 7.11 -0.55
CA LEU A 589 5.08 6.64 -1.40
C LEU A 589 6.19 7.71 -1.48
N ASP A 590 7.45 7.28 -1.47
CA ASP A 590 8.60 8.11 -1.85
C ASP A 590 8.57 8.43 -3.34
N PHE A 591 8.44 7.40 -4.18
CA PHE A 591 8.28 7.51 -5.63
C PHE A 591 7.62 6.27 -6.24
N ALA A 592 7.15 6.40 -7.48
CA ALA A 592 6.67 5.30 -8.31
C ALA A 592 7.62 5.04 -9.48
N ASN A 593 7.80 3.76 -9.81
CA ASN A 593 8.44 3.27 -11.01
C ASN A 593 7.35 3.08 -12.07
N VAL A 594 7.19 4.04 -12.97
CA VAL A 594 6.16 3.96 -14.03
C VAL A 594 6.61 2.99 -15.10
N GLN A 595 5.76 2.04 -15.45
CA GLN A 595 5.95 1.11 -16.56
C GLN A 595 6.31 1.87 -17.85
N GLY A 596 7.45 1.52 -18.46
CA GLY A 596 7.96 2.13 -19.69
C GLY A 596 8.26 1.11 -20.80
N TYR A 597 7.62 -0.05 -20.69
CA TYR A 597 7.82 -1.25 -21.49
C TYR A 597 6.56 -2.13 -21.46
N ASP A 598 6.56 -3.20 -22.24
CA ASP A 598 5.46 -4.15 -22.40
C ASP A 598 4.15 -3.55 -22.96
N PHE A 599 4.27 -2.58 -23.87
CA PHE A 599 3.12 -2.00 -24.59
C PHE A 599 2.58 -2.92 -25.71
N HIS A 600 3.47 -3.71 -26.33
CA HIS A 600 3.16 -4.70 -27.36
C HIS A 600 4.00 -5.97 -27.15
N GLY A 601 3.44 -7.17 -27.41
CA GLY A 601 4.11 -8.42 -27.06
C GLY A 601 3.57 -9.71 -27.70
N SER A 602 4.48 -10.60 -28.06
CA SER A 602 4.22 -11.84 -28.83
C SER A 602 3.92 -13.09 -27.97
N GLY A 603 4.36 -13.13 -26.71
CA GLY A 603 3.86 -14.07 -25.69
C GLY A 603 4.84 -15.03 -25.02
N SER A 604 5.43 -14.58 -23.89
CA SER A 604 6.11 -15.43 -22.89
C SER A 604 5.31 -15.57 -21.58
N ASP A 605 4.67 -14.49 -21.15
CA ASP A 605 4.23 -14.24 -19.77
C ASP A 605 2.83 -13.61 -19.74
N ASN A 606 2.56 -12.68 -20.65
CA ASN A 606 1.20 -12.40 -21.12
C ASN A 606 1.23 -12.16 -22.64
N SER A 607 0.35 -12.83 -23.40
CA SER A 607 0.32 -12.78 -24.87
C SER A 607 -0.98 -12.19 -25.36
N TRP A 608 -0.92 -11.02 -26.00
CA TRP A 608 -2.09 -10.43 -26.67
C TRP A 608 -1.91 -10.25 -28.19
N GLU A 609 -0.68 -10.25 -28.73
CA GLU A 609 -0.41 -9.93 -30.14
C GLU A 609 0.57 -10.90 -30.84
N PRO A 610 0.27 -12.20 -30.94
CA PRO A 610 1.15 -13.15 -31.65
C PRO A 610 1.25 -12.89 -33.16
N ASP A 611 0.22 -12.31 -33.77
CA ASP A 611 0.06 -12.23 -35.23
C ASP A 611 0.56 -10.90 -35.86
N ARG A 612 1.05 -9.96 -35.04
CA ARG A 612 1.56 -8.66 -35.51
C ARG A 612 2.62 -8.08 -34.56
N THR A 613 3.68 -7.51 -35.12
CA THR A 613 4.72 -6.75 -34.39
C THR A 613 4.21 -5.41 -33.85
N GLY A 614 4.71 -4.97 -32.69
CA GLY A 614 4.56 -3.61 -32.20
C GLY A 614 5.70 -3.16 -31.29
N HIS A 615 5.87 -1.86 -31.10
CA HIS A 615 6.91 -1.32 -30.22
C HIS A 615 6.58 -1.59 -28.76
N GLN A 616 7.45 -2.29 -28.02
CA GLN A 616 7.14 -2.59 -26.61
C GLN A 616 7.37 -1.40 -25.67
N ALA A 617 8.14 -0.39 -26.09
CA ALA A 617 8.72 0.62 -25.20
C ALA A 617 8.98 1.98 -25.87
N ASN A 618 8.12 2.40 -26.78
CA ASN A 618 8.17 3.72 -27.43
C ASN A 618 7.94 4.87 -26.43
N LEU A 619 8.63 6.01 -26.65
CA LEU A 619 8.44 7.22 -25.84
C LEU A 619 7.11 7.91 -26.13
N TYR A 620 6.73 7.95 -27.41
CA TYR A 620 5.48 8.53 -27.92
C TYR A 620 4.74 7.48 -28.76
N VAL A 621 3.42 7.60 -28.90
CA VAL A 621 2.64 6.73 -29.80
C VAL A 621 3.10 6.96 -31.25
N ASP A 622 3.18 5.89 -32.05
CA ASP A 622 3.51 5.96 -33.48
C ASP A 622 2.27 6.38 -34.30
N GLU A 623 2.39 7.38 -35.17
CA GLU A 623 1.32 7.84 -36.08
C GLU A 623 0.87 6.76 -37.08
N GLN A 624 1.67 5.70 -37.26
CA GLN A 624 1.43 4.55 -38.14
C GLN A 624 0.86 3.33 -37.41
N THR A 625 0.68 3.40 -36.08
CA THR A 625 0.20 2.27 -35.28
C THR A 625 -1.16 1.74 -35.79
N PRO A 626 -1.31 0.42 -35.99
CA PRO A 626 -2.58 -0.18 -36.40
C PRO A 626 -3.49 -0.52 -35.21
N TYR A 627 -3.07 -0.20 -33.98
CA TYR A 627 -3.77 -0.52 -32.74
C TYR A 627 -4.64 0.65 -32.26
N GLU A 628 -5.89 0.37 -31.84
CA GLU A 628 -6.84 1.42 -31.47
C GLU A 628 -6.56 2.08 -30.11
N ASN A 629 -5.77 1.43 -29.25
CA ASN A 629 -5.41 1.89 -27.90
C ASN A 629 -3.91 1.61 -27.62
N ASP A 630 -3.04 2.17 -28.46
CA ASP A 630 -1.59 2.11 -28.28
C ASP A 630 -1.13 2.93 -27.05
N PHE A 631 -0.05 2.49 -26.40
CA PHE A 631 0.52 3.09 -25.19
C PHE A 631 1.86 3.79 -25.47
N SER A 632 2.29 4.66 -24.56
CA SER A 632 3.60 5.28 -24.62
C SER A 632 4.03 5.81 -23.26
N ILE A 633 5.34 5.95 -23.06
CA ILE A 633 5.91 6.52 -21.82
C ILE A 633 5.37 7.94 -21.57
N ASP A 634 5.26 8.78 -22.61
CA ASP A 634 4.74 10.14 -22.45
C ASP A 634 3.25 10.17 -22.08
N GLY A 635 2.43 9.31 -22.71
CA GLY A 635 1.02 9.18 -22.37
C GLY A 635 0.82 8.73 -20.91
N ALA A 636 1.58 7.73 -20.47
CA ALA A 636 1.56 7.25 -19.09
C ALA A 636 1.97 8.35 -18.10
N VAL A 637 3.14 8.95 -18.29
CA VAL A 637 3.68 10.02 -17.44
C VAL A 637 2.72 11.21 -17.37
N GLN A 638 2.16 11.64 -18.51
CA GLN A 638 1.25 12.79 -18.53
C GLN A 638 -0.03 12.55 -17.72
N HIS A 639 -0.55 11.32 -17.65
CA HIS A 639 -1.71 11.00 -16.80
C HIS A 639 -1.44 11.21 -15.30
N TYR A 640 -0.23 10.88 -14.83
CA TYR A 640 0.19 11.18 -13.45
C TYR A 640 0.39 12.69 -13.23
N LEU A 641 1.02 13.40 -14.17
CA LEU A 641 1.27 14.84 -14.06
C LEU A 641 -0.04 15.66 -14.08
N ASP A 642 -0.99 15.33 -14.94
CA ASP A 642 -2.31 15.98 -15.04
C ASP A 642 -3.16 15.74 -13.78
N ALA A 643 -2.91 14.66 -13.04
CA ALA A 643 -3.50 14.41 -11.73
C ALA A 643 -2.89 15.25 -10.59
N GLY A 644 -1.75 15.91 -10.84
CA GLY A 644 -1.04 16.76 -9.88
C GLY A 644 0.10 16.06 -9.13
N VAL A 645 0.59 14.90 -9.61
CA VAL A 645 1.76 14.22 -9.02
C VAL A 645 3.02 15.03 -9.32
N SER A 646 3.91 15.19 -8.34
CA SER A 646 5.21 15.83 -8.57
C SER A 646 6.07 14.98 -9.52
N PRO A 647 6.67 15.55 -10.58
CA PRO A 647 7.53 14.80 -11.49
C PRO A 647 8.72 14.15 -10.76
N ARG A 648 9.19 14.77 -9.66
CA ARG A 648 10.22 14.23 -8.76
C ARG A 648 9.75 13.08 -7.85
N LYS A 649 8.56 12.53 -8.09
CA LYS A 649 8.10 11.22 -7.56
C LYS A 649 7.89 10.16 -8.64
N LEU A 650 8.32 10.38 -9.88
CA LEU A 650 8.13 9.45 -11.01
C LEU A 650 9.48 9.07 -11.65
N THR A 651 9.82 7.78 -11.66
CA THR A 651 10.81 7.24 -12.62
C THR A 651 10.07 6.58 -13.80
N ILE A 652 10.76 6.39 -14.93
CA ILE A 652 10.24 5.62 -16.07
C ILE A 652 11.04 4.33 -16.25
N GLY A 653 10.35 3.25 -16.62
CA GLY A 653 10.93 1.94 -16.89
C GLY A 653 11.72 1.87 -18.20
N PHE A 654 12.80 1.09 -18.18
CA PHE A 654 13.67 0.78 -19.30
C PHE A 654 13.81 -0.75 -19.44
N PRO A 655 13.41 -1.36 -20.56
CA PRO A 655 13.56 -2.79 -20.78
C PRO A 655 14.98 -3.13 -21.25
N PHE A 656 15.74 -3.84 -20.42
CA PHE A 656 17.04 -4.40 -20.81
C PHE A 656 16.89 -5.74 -21.55
N TYR A 657 15.77 -5.91 -22.26
CA TYR A 657 15.36 -7.06 -23.03
C TYR A 657 14.57 -6.60 -24.25
N GLY A 658 14.48 -7.48 -25.26
CA GLY A 658 13.56 -7.31 -26.37
C GLY A 658 12.33 -8.18 -26.25
N ARG A 659 11.20 -7.69 -26.76
CA ARG A 659 10.04 -8.52 -27.14
C ARG A 659 10.07 -8.81 -28.65
N GLY A 660 9.77 -10.04 -29.06
CA GLY A 660 10.19 -10.57 -30.37
C GLY A 660 9.22 -11.51 -31.06
N TRP A 661 9.07 -11.33 -32.36
CA TRP A 661 8.16 -12.05 -33.25
C TRP A 661 8.94 -12.82 -34.34
N GLN A 662 8.36 -13.91 -34.85
CA GLN A 662 8.96 -14.72 -35.93
C GLN A 662 8.07 -14.80 -37.19
N GLN A 663 8.70 -15.17 -38.30
CA GLN A 663 8.10 -15.25 -39.63
C GLN A 663 7.48 -13.92 -40.07
N VAL A 664 8.12 -12.82 -39.69
CA VAL A 664 7.61 -11.45 -39.88
C VAL A 664 7.80 -11.02 -41.33
N ALA A 665 6.70 -10.65 -41.97
CA ALA A 665 6.69 -10.15 -43.34
C ALA A 665 7.35 -8.77 -43.42
N ASP A 666 8.13 -8.52 -44.46
CA ASP A 666 8.87 -7.25 -44.66
C ASP A 666 7.96 -6.02 -44.80
N GLY A 667 6.84 -6.17 -45.52
CA GLY A 667 5.82 -5.13 -45.72
C GLY A 667 6.25 -3.90 -46.54
N GLY A 668 7.53 -3.77 -46.89
CA GLY A 668 8.14 -2.52 -47.34
C GLY A 668 8.47 -1.56 -46.19
N ALA A 669 8.51 -2.05 -44.95
CA ALA A 669 8.69 -1.29 -43.72
C ALA A 669 9.63 -2.01 -42.71
N ASP A 670 10.58 -2.82 -43.20
CA ASP A 670 11.55 -3.56 -42.38
C ASP A 670 10.89 -4.36 -41.21
N GLY A 671 9.70 -4.92 -41.47
CA GLY A 671 8.91 -5.69 -40.51
C GLY A 671 8.10 -4.88 -39.47
N GLU A 672 8.24 -3.55 -39.45
CA GLU A 672 7.56 -2.66 -38.51
C GLU A 672 6.04 -2.62 -38.73
N TRP A 673 5.26 -2.85 -37.65
CA TRP A 673 3.80 -3.03 -37.65
C TRP A 673 3.25 -4.16 -38.55
N GLN A 674 4.10 -5.07 -39.05
CA GLN A 674 3.72 -6.11 -40.01
C GLN A 674 3.20 -7.40 -39.37
N SER A 675 2.64 -8.28 -40.21
CA SER A 675 2.14 -9.59 -39.80
C SER A 675 3.26 -10.54 -39.40
N ALA A 676 3.04 -11.27 -38.30
CA ALA A 676 3.93 -12.27 -37.72
C ALA A 676 3.25 -13.66 -37.66
N ASN A 677 3.96 -14.67 -37.14
CA ASN A 677 3.43 -16.00 -36.84
C ASN A 677 3.91 -16.45 -35.44
N GLY A 678 3.52 -15.69 -34.42
CA GLY A 678 3.83 -15.93 -33.02
C GLY A 678 5.20 -15.44 -32.56
N ALA A 679 5.52 -15.82 -31.33
CA ALA A 679 6.73 -15.45 -30.61
C ALA A 679 8.03 -16.01 -31.22
N ALA A 680 9.08 -15.20 -31.23
CA ALA A 680 10.44 -15.63 -31.57
C ALA A 680 11.06 -16.49 -30.44
N PRO A 681 12.07 -17.33 -30.71
CA PRO A 681 12.72 -18.11 -29.65
C PRO A 681 13.36 -17.22 -28.57
N GLY A 682 12.97 -17.42 -27.31
CA GLY A 682 13.56 -16.76 -26.14
C GLY A 682 14.93 -17.30 -25.73
N GLN A 683 15.48 -16.82 -24.62
CA GLN A 683 16.69 -17.40 -24.02
C GLN A 683 16.40 -18.80 -23.43
N PHE A 684 15.26 -18.95 -22.75
CA PHE A 684 14.71 -20.25 -22.33
C PHE A 684 13.37 -20.55 -23.04
N PRO A 685 12.92 -21.81 -23.12
CA PRO A 685 11.67 -22.16 -23.82
C PRO A 685 10.40 -21.51 -23.24
N SER A 686 10.39 -21.19 -21.94
CA SER A 686 9.33 -20.46 -21.25
C SER A 686 9.34 -18.95 -21.53
N GLU A 687 10.44 -18.41 -22.06
CA GLU A 687 10.59 -16.99 -22.39
C GLU A 687 10.37 -16.74 -23.88
N ALA A 688 9.52 -17.54 -24.54
CA ALA A 688 9.22 -17.37 -25.95
C ALA A 688 8.77 -15.93 -26.24
N GLY A 689 9.48 -15.24 -27.13
CA GLY A 689 9.21 -13.84 -27.46
C GLY A 689 9.88 -12.82 -26.53
N THR A 690 10.70 -13.24 -25.57
CA THR A 690 11.41 -12.36 -24.64
C THR A 690 12.89 -12.76 -24.52
N ARG A 691 13.82 -11.79 -24.54
CA ARG A 691 15.26 -12.06 -24.47
C ARG A 691 16.07 -10.84 -24.00
N GLY A 692 16.91 -11.01 -22.98
CA GLY A 692 17.82 -9.95 -22.49
C GLY A 692 18.76 -9.40 -23.59
N TYR A 693 19.07 -8.10 -23.54
CA TYR A 693 19.74 -7.35 -24.62
C TYR A 693 21.11 -7.92 -25.04
N ASP A 694 21.99 -8.25 -24.09
CA ASP A 694 23.28 -8.88 -24.38
C ASP A 694 23.09 -10.23 -25.12
N ASN A 695 22.15 -11.03 -24.63
CA ASN A 695 21.84 -12.33 -25.22
C ASN A 695 21.16 -12.20 -26.60
N LEU A 696 20.32 -11.19 -26.81
CA LEU A 696 19.65 -10.89 -28.07
C LEU A 696 20.65 -10.46 -29.15
N THR A 697 21.45 -9.44 -28.86
CA THR A 697 22.45 -8.90 -29.80
C THR A 697 23.55 -9.92 -30.12
N ALA A 698 23.96 -10.74 -29.15
CA ALA A 698 24.90 -11.84 -29.39
C ALA A 698 24.31 -13.02 -30.18
N SER A 699 23.00 -13.29 -30.05
CA SER A 699 22.35 -14.43 -30.73
C SER A 699 21.94 -14.14 -32.18
N LEU A 700 21.71 -12.86 -32.53
CA LEU A 700 21.27 -12.44 -33.87
C LEU A 700 22.28 -11.49 -34.55
N PRO A 701 23.52 -11.94 -34.85
CA PRO A 701 24.59 -11.09 -35.39
C PRO A 701 24.37 -10.60 -36.83
N ASN A 702 23.23 -10.95 -37.44
CA ASN A 702 22.77 -10.48 -38.76
C ASN A 702 21.49 -9.64 -38.68
N MET A 703 21.09 -9.22 -37.47
CA MET A 703 19.97 -8.31 -37.24
C MET A 703 20.39 -6.88 -37.61
N THR A 704 19.66 -6.24 -38.52
CA THR A 704 19.77 -4.79 -38.75
C THR A 704 19.03 -4.10 -37.63
N VAL A 705 19.61 -3.04 -37.04
CA VAL A 705 18.94 -2.22 -36.01
C VAL A 705 18.41 -0.93 -36.65
N HIS A 706 17.17 -0.60 -36.31
CA HIS A 706 16.40 0.52 -36.84
C HIS A 706 15.95 1.40 -35.66
N HIS A 707 15.92 2.71 -35.89
CA HIS A 707 15.55 3.73 -34.92
C HIS A 707 14.44 4.59 -35.52
N ASP A 708 13.19 4.45 -35.06
CA ASP A 708 12.16 5.43 -35.42
C ASP A 708 12.30 6.66 -34.52
N THR A 709 12.49 7.81 -35.16
CA THR A 709 12.67 9.10 -34.49
C THR A 709 11.35 9.77 -34.11
N GLN A 710 10.20 9.27 -34.54
CA GLN A 710 8.88 9.84 -34.21
C GLN A 710 8.32 9.28 -32.90
N SER A 711 8.21 7.96 -32.78
CA SER A 711 7.81 7.25 -31.56
C SER A 711 8.97 7.15 -30.55
N VAL A 712 10.21 7.34 -31.02
CA VAL A 712 11.46 7.11 -30.26
C VAL A 712 11.49 5.67 -29.73
N SER A 713 11.45 4.75 -30.68
CA SER A 713 11.53 3.31 -30.48
C SER A 713 12.81 2.75 -31.09
N THR A 714 13.19 1.55 -30.70
CA THR A 714 14.25 0.79 -31.36
C THR A 714 13.77 -0.62 -31.64
N TYR A 715 14.08 -1.09 -32.84
CA TYR A 715 13.80 -2.45 -33.24
C TYR A 715 14.94 -3.05 -34.06
N GLY A 716 14.97 -4.37 -34.12
CA GLY A 716 15.93 -5.15 -34.87
C GLY A 716 15.24 -6.16 -35.77
N TYR A 717 15.58 -6.15 -37.06
CA TYR A 717 14.97 -7.01 -38.08
C TYR A 717 15.99 -7.91 -38.77
N THR A 718 15.60 -9.14 -39.09
CA THR A 718 16.47 -10.11 -39.79
C THR A 718 16.06 -10.38 -41.25
N GLY A 719 15.18 -9.57 -41.84
CA GLY A 719 14.69 -9.71 -43.22
C GLY A 719 13.42 -10.57 -43.38
N ASP A 720 12.83 -10.55 -44.58
CA ASP A 720 11.52 -11.15 -44.90
C ASP A 720 11.37 -12.62 -44.45
N GLY A 721 10.30 -12.90 -43.69
CA GLY A 721 10.06 -14.20 -43.07
C GLY A 721 11.00 -14.53 -41.90
N GLY A 722 11.78 -13.56 -41.42
CA GLY A 722 12.73 -13.68 -40.33
C GLY A 722 12.14 -13.34 -38.95
N GLN A 723 12.96 -12.77 -38.08
CA GLN A 723 12.56 -12.28 -36.76
C GLN A 723 12.56 -10.74 -36.72
N TRP A 724 11.69 -10.18 -35.88
CA TRP A 724 11.63 -8.76 -35.56
C TRP A 724 11.55 -8.60 -34.04
N TRP A 725 12.33 -7.71 -33.45
CA TRP A 725 12.43 -7.51 -32.00
C TRP A 725 12.40 -6.02 -31.65
N SER A 726 11.53 -5.59 -30.73
CA SER A 726 11.55 -4.24 -30.14
C SER A 726 12.25 -4.26 -28.79
N PHE A 727 13.17 -3.32 -28.54
CA PHE A 727 14.01 -3.24 -27.32
C PHE A 727 14.50 -1.80 -27.09
N ASP A 728 15.11 -1.53 -25.93
CA ASP A 728 15.91 -0.31 -25.73
C ASP A 728 17.40 -0.54 -26.03
N ASP A 729 18.05 0.48 -26.59
CA ASP A 729 19.49 0.50 -26.90
C ASP A 729 20.13 1.83 -26.44
N PRO A 730 21.45 2.02 -26.62
CA PRO A 730 22.11 3.26 -26.21
C PRO A 730 21.52 4.55 -26.83
N TRP A 731 20.94 4.50 -28.04
CA TRP A 731 20.33 5.67 -28.68
C TRP A 731 18.97 6.00 -28.06
N SER A 732 18.10 5.01 -27.87
CA SER A 732 16.77 5.24 -27.28
C SER A 732 16.89 5.67 -25.81
N ILE A 733 17.86 5.10 -25.07
CA ILE A 733 18.18 5.52 -23.70
C ILE A 733 18.72 6.97 -23.68
N GLU A 734 19.56 7.39 -24.62
CA GLU A 734 20.01 8.78 -24.72
C GLU A 734 18.86 9.76 -25.03
N GLN A 735 17.81 9.34 -25.76
CA GLN A 735 16.61 10.15 -25.98
C GLN A 735 15.68 10.18 -24.74
N LYS A 736 15.35 9.02 -24.17
CA LYS A 736 14.47 8.89 -22.99
C LYS A 736 15.05 9.57 -21.75
N THR A 737 16.37 9.57 -21.58
CA THR A 737 17.02 10.39 -20.53
C THR A 737 16.94 11.89 -20.81
N ALA A 738 16.94 12.33 -22.07
CA ALA A 738 16.66 13.73 -22.39
C ALA A 738 15.23 14.13 -22.02
N TYR A 739 14.26 13.25 -22.26
CA TYR A 739 12.88 13.41 -21.81
C TYR A 739 12.74 13.49 -20.28
N ILE A 740 13.41 12.60 -19.53
CA ILE A 740 13.46 12.67 -18.04
C ILE A 740 13.92 14.06 -17.57
N ARG A 741 14.99 14.61 -18.18
CA ARG A 741 15.54 15.93 -17.82
C ARG A 741 14.61 17.08 -18.21
N ASP A 742 13.93 17.01 -19.35
CA ASP A 742 13.03 18.05 -19.86
C ASP A 742 11.73 18.14 -19.03
N LYS A 743 11.11 16.99 -18.74
CA LYS A 743 9.92 16.88 -17.88
C LYS A 743 10.24 17.01 -16.38
N GLY A 744 11.51 17.08 -16.00
CA GLY A 744 11.97 17.19 -14.61
C GLY A 744 11.64 15.96 -13.75
N LEU A 745 11.58 14.77 -14.35
CA LEU A 745 11.24 13.52 -13.65
C LEU A 745 12.35 13.10 -12.66
N LEU A 746 12.04 12.18 -11.75
CA LEU A 746 12.97 11.70 -10.74
C LEU A 746 14.17 10.94 -11.35
N GLY A 747 13.94 10.09 -12.35
CA GLY A 747 14.99 9.26 -12.93
C GLY A 747 14.48 8.09 -13.78
N GLY A 748 15.27 7.01 -13.82
CA GLY A 748 14.97 5.80 -14.58
C GLY A 748 15.06 4.52 -13.74
N MET A 749 14.20 3.57 -14.06
CA MET A 749 14.17 2.22 -13.48
C MET A 749 14.45 1.18 -14.57
N VAL A 750 15.19 0.12 -14.24
CA VAL A 750 15.58 -0.94 -15.18
C VAL A 750 14.96 -2.29 -14.80
N TRP A 751 14.24 -2.89 -15.75
CA TRP A 751 13.84 -4.31 -15.74
C TRP A 751 14.54 -5.04 -16.90
N GLU A 752 15.39 -6.05 -16.69
CA GLU A 752 16.05 -6.53 -15.47
C GLU A 752 17.57 -6.38 -15.63
N MET A 753 18.31 -6.19 -14.53
CA MET A 753 19.76 -5.92 -14.59
C MET A 753 20.59 -7.05 -15.24
N SER A 754 20.08 -8.29 -15.29
CA SER A 754 20.72 -9.41 -15.98
C SER A 754 20.60 -9.38 -17.52
N GLY A 755 19.84 -8.44 -18.07
CA GLY A 755 19.74 -8.22 -19.51
C GLY A 755 20.85 -7.35 -20.11
N ASP A 756 21.53 -6.53 -19.30
CA ASP A 756 22.66 -5.72 -19.77
C ASP A 756 23.89 -6.59 -20.07
N THR A 757 24.72 -6.07 -20.96
CA THR A 757 26.07 -6.50 -21.23
C THR A 757 26.94 -6.59 -19.96
N SER A 758 27.94 -7.48 -19.99
CA SER A 758 28.85 -7.69 -18.85
C SER A 758 29.66 -6.45 -18.40
N ASN A 759 29.73 -5.40 -19.23
CA ASN A 759 30.34 -4.11 -18.90
C ASN A 759 29.32 -2.99 -18.64
N GLY A 760 28.03 -3.31 -18.52
CA GLY A 760 26.95 -2.39 -18.17
C GLY A 760 26.68 -1.31 -19.23
N LEU A 761 26.74 -1.62 -20.52
CA LEU A 761 26.56 -0.67 -21.62
C LEU A 761 25.27 0.15 -21.51
N LEU A 762 24.13 -0.50 -21.25
CA LEU A 762 22.85 0.18 -21.16
C LEU A 762 22.76 1.02 -19.88
N PHE A 763 23.16 0.45 -18.73
CA PHE A 763 23.15 1.16 -17.44
C PHE A 763 24.13 2.34 -17.41
N ASN A 764 25.33 2.18 -17.99
CA ASN A 764 26.28 3.29 -18.16
C ASN A 764 25.76 4.34 -19.16
N THR A 765 24.80 4.02 -20.02
CA THR A 765 24.16 4.99 -20.92
C THR A 765 23.04 5.75 -20.20
N LEU A 766 22.23 5.05 -19.41
CA LEU A 766 21.27 5.64 -18.48
C LEU A 766 21.96 6.64 -17.53
N VAL A 767 23.05 6.23 -16.87
CA VAL A 767 23.83 7.10 -15.97
C VAL A 767 24.50 8.28 -16.72
N ARG A 768 24.99 8.10 -17.96
CA ARG A 768 25.51 9.24 -18.75
C ARG A 768 24.43 10.25 -19.12
N GLY A 769 23.19 9.81 -19.27
CA GLY A 769 22.02 10.68 -19.46
C GLY A 769 21.48 11.29 -18.16
N LEU A 770 21.80 10.72 -17.01
CA LEU A 770 21.28 11.11 -15.70
C LEU A 770 22.46 11.45 -14.76
N PRO A 771 23.17 12.56 -15.02
CA PRO A 771 24.44 12.90 -14.37
C PRO A 771 24.33 13.14 -12.85
#